data_AF-A0A7C4KGZ0-F1
#
_entry.id   AF-A0A7C4KGZ0-F1
#
_cell.length_a   1.000
_cell.length_b   1.000
_cell.length_c   1.000
_cell.angle_alpha   90.00
_cell.angle_beta   90.00
_cell.angle_gamma   90.00
#
_symmetry.space_group_name_H-M   'P 1'
#
loop_
_entity.id
_entity.type
_entity.pdbx_description
1 polymer ?
#
loop_
_entity_poly.entity_id
_entity_poly.type
_entity_poly.pdbx_seq_one_letter_code
_entity_poly.pdbx_strand_id
1 'polypeptide(L)'
;MGGLSVRGQPMRSWLPQALLLVYLAVTLAVFVAQPVLAFPRSAPQPWAAFLAGLVYLIGAIWTFSVRRSRPAGQALTLFSASLAMALAGLGDLFGDGAFAGLWALALGVASGAAFDLAFLFPREEAFLRRRRGLLLAGFAPGLALTLAAWLSLGGVIAPGVARAVLGWQAVWLCLMILFCLAWIALRQMRTAMATEREQARLAIFGGVISYGPWMIWLGVHLANGRPVETPPPAILLPLAIFPALAGYLLQRFRLQQADFIFSRAILYGALAIFTVAGYALLVAGLSLLAGRLVGQDNPVLTGVIFFLFALAIHPLRASLQRRIDAAFFRSDQAHQERVAAFSNALTHVVDLGEILATLRRTIQETLAPGRMHLFLLDPLSDTYVAAADETGAATSDVRFNSSSPLIQTLAHEDSMLILAGPESLPPSFQADRVRLTLLGTKYFVPLPGRERLNGWVTLGERFSGEPYTSRDLNFLETLCDQAALAIERAQVLTNMQNRVHQLNVLARVAQGVNITLSMDDLLELIYAQSTQIIPSDRFSIMLYDRVQDVYRYAFYLEKDERLSEHENRPIPPGQALEVEVIRQGRPLRTEDFNRECQRLGVAAPRSGLYAWMAVPLNAGAETIGALSMGSEDPRIAYTADQQNLAQAIADQVAGAIVKARLLQETERRALQLTTLNEMTRQLTSTLDLEPLLMNILQSAVDILTCEAGSLLLVDEVTEELVFRVVVSPVANDLLNRRLPPGSGVVGKAVKTRQPIIVNDVSRSAEWYSKTDQTTGFVTRALLVIPLIVKDRVIGVIEVINKRDGSPFTQDDEDLLSAFAAQSAVAIENARLYTLTDQALAARVEELSVMQRIDRELNTSLDTSRAMRITLEWAMRQSRAQAGLIGIVQDEHLKVMASQGYSDELEAHPNGLLPVKALGLEEALQEAAPFYRRLDGTPEDPRRLLKQAASQAIVPIRREGAAIGLLLLESDAAGPLSEETLGFLARLSDHAAIAIANAQLYEEVKEANLAKSRFVSFVAHELKNPMASIKGYTELVSSGMAGPVNEMQSSFLATVRSNVDRMARMVADLGD
;
A
#
# COMPACT_ATOMS: atom_id res chain seq x y z
N MET A 1 -1.97 -21.04 0.30
CA MET A 1 -2.85 -21.85 -0.56
C MET A 1 -1.99 -22.54 -1.61
N GLY A 2 -1.53 -23.77 -1.35
CA GLY A 2 -0.65 -24.52 -2.25
C GLY A 2 -1.44 -25.59 -3.00
N GLY A 3 -1.71 -25.35 -4.28
CA GLY A 3 -2.32 -26.33 -5.17
C GLY A 3 -1.31 -27.40 -5.57
N LEU A 4 -1.47 -28.60 -5.04
CA LEU A 4 -0.78 -29.81 -5.51
C LEU A 4 -1.31 -30.16 -6.92
N SER A 5 -0.59 -29.75 -7.96
CA SER A 5 -0.82 -30.23 -9.31
C SER A 5 -0.30 -31.68 -9.45
N VAL A 6 -1.18 -32.66 -9.26
CA VAL A 6 -0.93 -34.04 -9.67
C VAL A 6 -0.99 -34.08 -11.20
N ARG A 7 0.18 -33.97 -11.85
CA ARG A 7 0.31 -34.19 -13.30
C ARG A 7 -0.05 -35.63 -13.64
N GLY A 8 -0.96 -35.78 -14.60
CA GLY A 8 -1.56 -37.03 -15.02
C GLY A 8 -0.54 -38.08 -15.50
N GLN A 9 -0.66 -39.28 -14.96
CA GLN A 9 -0.29 -40.50 -15.67
C GLN A 9 -1.52 -41.00 -16.43
N PRO A 10 -1.42 -41.39 -17.72
CA PRO A 10 -2.50 -42.10 -18.36
C PRO A 10 -2.58 -43.51 -17.77
N MET A 11 -3.49 -43.68 -16.80
CA MET A 11 -4.00 -44.98 -16.39
C MET A 11 -4.64 -45.67 -17.60
N ARG A 12 -3.92 -46.61 -18.21
CA ARG A 12 -4.55 -47.71 -18.95
C ARG A 12 -3.80 -49.00 -18.66
N SER A 13 -3.86 -49.50 -17.42
CA SER A 13 -3.64 -50.93 -17.22
C SER A 13 -4.73 -51.68 -18.00
N TRP A 14 -4.36 -52.73 -18.74
CA TRP A 14 -5.32 -53.49 -19.53
C TRP A 14 -6.24 -54.35 -18.64
N LEU A 15 -5.77 -54.67 -17.42
CA LEU A 15 -6.56 -55.26 -16.35
C LEU A 15 -6.72 -54.23 -15.20
N PRO A 16 -7.95 -53.97 -14.72
CA PRO A 16 -8.19 -53.14 -13.54
C PRO A 16 -7.53 -53.73 -12.30
N GLN A 17 -6.78 -52.91 -11.55
CA GLN A 17 -6.13 -53.35 -10.30
C GLN A 17 -7.14 -53.86 -9.27
N ALA A 18 -8.35 -53.28 -9.27
CA ALA A 18 -9.46 -53.72 -8.43
C ALA A 18 -9.89 -55.17 -8.73
N LEU A 19 -9.99 -55.56 -10.01
CA LEU A 19 -10.34 -56.93 -10.39
C LEU A 19 -9.26 -57.92 -9.98
N LEU A 20 -7.99 -57.54 -10.13
CA LEU A 20 -6.86 -58.37 -9.70
C LEU A 20 -6.83 -58.57 -8.18
N LEU A 21 -7.16 -57.54 -7.41
CA LEU A 21 -7.25 -57.61 -5.95
C LEU A 21 -8.42 -58.50 -5.49
N VAL A 22 -9.59 -58.39 -6.14
CA VAL A 22 -10.73 -59.28 -5.89
C VAL A 22 -10.37 -60.73 -6.20
N TYR A 23 -9.70 -61.00 -7.32
CA TYR A 23 -9.26 -62.36 -7.69
C TYR A 23 -8.26 -62.93 -6.68
N LEU A 24 -7.34 -62.11 -6.17
CA LEU A 24 -6.39 -62.49 -5.14
C LEU A 24 -7.08 -62.80 -3.79
N ALA A 25 -8.09 -62.00 -3.42
CA ALA A 25 -8.89 -62.22 -2.22
C ALA A 25 -9.70 -63.52 -2.30
N VAL A 26 -10.28 -63.82 -3.47
CA VAL A 26 -10.95 -65.11 -3.73
C VAL A 26 -9.96 -66.26 -3.61
N THR A 27 -8.77 -66.13 -4.20
CA THR A 27 -7.71 -67.14 -4.11
C THR A 27 -7.30 -67.39 -2.65
N LEU A 28 -7.12 -66.32 -1.85
CA LEU A 28 -6.81 -66.41 -0.43
C LEU A 28 -7.94 -67.10 0.36
N ALA A 29 -9.19 -66.75 0.08
CA ALA A 29 -10.36 -67.37 0.72
C ALA A 29 -10.43 -68.88 0.44
N VAL A 30 -10.10 -69.31 -0.79
CA VAL A 30 -10.00 -70.74 -1.14
C VAL A 30 -8.92 -71.43 -0.29
N PHE A 31 -7.73 -70.82 -0.12
CA PHE A 31 -6.67 -71.38 0.73
C PHE A 31 -7.06 -71.47 2.22
N VAL A 32 -7.84 -70.51 2.72
CA VAL A 32 -8.32 -70.50 4.12
C VAL A 32 -9.44 -71.52 4.34
N ALA A 33 -10.30 -71.75 3.35
CA ALA A 33 -11.41 -72.70 3.45
C ALA A 33 -10.97 -74.18 3.35
N GLN A 34 -9.89 -74.46 2.61
CA GLN A 34 -9.39 -75.82 2.35
C GLN A 34 -8.96 -76.64 3.60
N PRO A 35 -8.20 -76.11 4.58
CA PRO A 35 -7.81 -76.89 5.76
C PRO A 35 -8.99 -77.27 6.67
N VAL A 36 -10.17 -76.67 6.48
CA VAL A 36 -11.35 -76.86 7.33
C VAL A 36 -12.26 -78.00 6.84
N LEU A 37 -12.19 -78.43 5.57
CA LEU A 37 -13.22 -79.29 4.97
C LEU A 37 -12.83 -80.69 4.47
N ALA A 38 -11.60 -81.01 4.06
CA ALA A 38 -11.29 -82.40 3.69
C ALA A 38 -9.78 -82.68 3.51
N PHE A 39 -9.18 -83.44 4.43
CA PHE A 39 -8.14 -84.40 4.04
C PHE A 39 -8.69 -85.81 4.31
N PRO A 40 -9.19 -86.52 3.28
CA PRO A 40 -9.58 -87.92 3.45
C PRO A 40 -8.35 -88.72 3.90
N ARG A 41 -8.50 -89.57 4.92
CA ARG A 41 -7.41 -90.44 5.42
C ARG A 41 -6.86 -91.43 4.36
N SER A 42 -7.52 -91.54 3.20
CA SER A 42 -7.21 -92.51 2.14
C SER A 42 -6.50 -91.94 0.90
N ALA A 43 -6.30 -90.62 0.79
CA ALA A 43 -5.61 -90.03 -0.36
C ALA A 43 -4.13 -89.74 -0.04
N PRO A 44 -3.15 -90.24 -0.83
CA PRO A 44 -1.74 -89.99 -0.57
C PRO A 44 -1.36 -88.54 -0.91
N GLN A 45 -0.95 -87.80 0.13
CA GLN A 45 -0.06 -86.63 0.12
C GLN A 45 -0.53 -85.31 -0.58
N PRO A 46 -1.68 -84.72 -0.21
CA PRO A 46 -2.12 -83.42 -0.71
C PRO A 46 -1.35 -82.21 -0.13
N TRP A 47 -0.50 -82.42 0.88
CA TRP A 47 0.31 -81.35 1.50
C TRP A 47 1.31 -80.70 0.54
N ALA A 48 1.84 -81.45 -0.44
CA ALA A 48 2.83 -80.93 -1.38
C ALA A 48 2.21 -79.96 -2.40
N ALA A 49 1.00 -80.25 -2.87
CA ALA A 49 0.23 -79.34 -3.73
C ALA A 49 -0.13 -78.05 -2.97
N PHE A 50 -0.55 -78.18 -1.71
CA PHE A 50 -0.86 -77.04 -0.85
C PHE A 50 0.37 -76.16 -0.60
N LEU A 51 1.54 -76.73 -0.27
CA LEU A 51 2.78 -75.97 -0.08
C LEU A 51 3.23 -75.27 -1.36
N ALA A 52 3.22 -75.97 -2.51
CA ALA A 52 3.57 -75.35 -3.79
C ALA A 52 2.60 -74.19 -4.10
N GLY A 53 1.30 -74.41 -3.91
CA GLY A 53 0.27 -73.39 -4.08
C GLY A 53 0.44 -72.19 -3.15
N LEU A 54 0.83 -72.42 -1.89
CA LEU A 54 1.11 -71.35 -0.92
C LEU A 54 2.28 -70.48 -1.38
N VAL A 55 3.33 -71.06 -1.94
CA VAL A 55 4.46 -70.31 -2.51
C VAL A 55 4.00 -69.45 -3.69
N TYR A 56 3.13 -69.97 -4.56
CA TYR A 56 2.54 -69.18 -5.64
C TYR A 56 1.65 -68.04 -5.12
N LEU A 57 0.88 -68.27 -4.05
CA LEU A 57 0.05 -67.24 -3.43
C LEU A 57 0.89 -66.12 -2.80
N ILE A 58 1.92 -66.48 -2.04
CA ILE A 58 2.88 -65.51 -1.46
C ILE A 58 3.58 -64.74 -2.58
N GLY A 59 4.02 -65.44 -3.63
CA GLY A 59 4.60 -64.84 -4.83
C GLY A 59 3.65 -63.83 -5.48
N ALA A 60 2.38 -64.18 -5.65
CA ALA A 60 1.35 -63.31 -6.23
C ALA A 60 1.10 -62.06 -5.38
N ILE A 61 0.94 -62.22 -4.05
CA ILE A 61 0.75 -61.10 -3.11
C ILE A 61 1.96 -60.15 -3.17
N TRP A 62 3.17 -60.71 -3.20
CA TRP A 62 4.41 -59.94 -3.24
C TRP A 62 4.60 -59.21 -4.57
N THR A 63 4.32 -59.86 -5.70
CA THR A 63 4.39 -59.20 -7.02
C THR A 63 3.32 -58.13 -7.16
N PHE A 64 2.13 -58.34 -6.60
CA PHE A 64 1.06 -57.34 -6.58
C PHE A 64 1.45 -56.10 -5.76
N SER A 65 1.94 -56.29 -4.53
CA SER A 65 2.28 -55.16 -3.66
C SER A 65 3.38 -54.27 -4.26
N VAL A 66 4.36 -54.87 -4.94
CA VAL A 66 5.52 -54.15 -5.49
C VAL A 66 5.30 -53.66 -6.93
N ARG A 67 4.56 -54.41 -7.78
CA ARG A 67 4.43 -54.17 -9.23
C ARG A 67 2.98 -54.10 -9.76
N ARG A 68 1.97 -53.81 -8.93
CA ARG A 68 0.56 -53.63 -9.38
C ARG A 68 0.35 -52.61 -10.50
N SER A 69 1.25 -51.65 -10.69
CA SER A 69 1.12 -50.60 -11.71
C SER A 69 1.70 -50.96 -13.08
N ARG A 70 2.52 -52.03 -13.18
CA ARG A 70 3.14 -52.44 -14.45
C ARG A 70 2.44 -53.65 -15.07
N PRO A 71 2.19 -53.66 -16.39
CA PRO A 71 1.51 -54.77 -17.08
C PRO A 71 2.14 -56.15 -16.83
N ALA A 72 3.47 -56.26 -16.85
CA ALA A 72 4.18 -57.51 -16.58
C ALA A 72 3.97 -58.02 -15.13
N GLY A 73 3.88 -57.10 -14.16
CA GLY A 73 3.59 -57.44 -12.76
C GLY A 73 2.15 -57.89 -12.55
N GLN A 74 1.21 -57.29 -13.28
CA GLN A 74 -0.20 -57.69 -13.29
C GLN A 74 -0.37 -59.09 -13.89
N ALA A 75 0.25 -59.37 -15.04
CA ALA A 75 0.21 -60.68 -15.69
C ALA A 75 0.83 -61.78 -14.82
N LEU A 76 1.98 -61.53 -14.17
CA LEU A 76 2.60 -62.51 -13.27
C LEU A 76 1.76 -62.75 -12.02
N THR A 77 1.17 -61.71 -11.46
CA THR A 77 0.28 -61.82 -10.30
C THR A 77 -0.94 -62.67 -10.67
N LEU A 78 -1.57 -62.40 -11.82
CA LEU A 78 -2.72 -63.14 -12.29
C LEU A 78 -2.38 -64.61 -12.54
N PHE A 79 -1.26 -64.89 -13.23
CA PHE A 79 -0.76 -66.24 -13.46
C PHE A 79 -0.49 -66.99 -12.15
N SER A 80 0.22 -66.34 -11.22
CA SER A 80 0.60 -66.96 -9.94
C SER A 80 -0.61 -67.20 -9.04
N ALA A 81 -1.55 -66.25 -8.96
CA ALA A 81 -2.78 -66.43 -8.20
C ALA A 81 -3.66 -67.55 -8.80
N SER A 82 -3.76 -67.61 -10.12
CA SER A 82 -4.53 -68.65 -10.82
C SER A 82 -3.91 -70.04 -10.58
N LEU A 83 -2.59 -70.17 -10.66
CA LEU A 83 -1.92 -71.44 -10.41
C LEU A 83 -1.95 -71.83 -8.92
N ALA A 84 -1.89 -70.86 -7.99
CA ALA A 84 -2.11 -71.11 -6.57
C ALA A 84 -3.51 -71.70 -6.33
N MET A 85 -4.55 -71.09 -6.93
CA MET A 85 -5.92 -71.57 -6.82
C MET A 85 -6.10 -72.97 -7.44
N ALA A 86 -5.47 -73.24 -8.58
CA ALA A 86 -5.48 -74.55 -9.21
C ALA A 86 -4.77 -75.61 -8.35
N LEU A 87 -3.63 -75.28 -7.73
CA LEU A 87 -2.92 -76.21 -6.85
C LEU A 87 -3.66 -76.46 -5.53
N ALA A 88 -4.35 -75.46 -4.99
CA ALA A 88 -5.20 -75.62 -3.80
C ALA A 88 -6.41 -76.52 -4.07
N GLY A 89 -7.06 -76.37 -5.23
CA GLY A 89 -8.23 -77.19 -5.59
C GLY A 89 -7.90 -78.61 -6.07
N LEU A 90 -6.62 -78.95 -6.26
CA LEU A 90 -6.20 -80.27 -6.75
C LEU A 90 -6.54 -81.40 -5.76
N GLY A 91 -6.59 -81.10 -4.45
CA GLY A 91 -7.00 -82.06 -3.42
C GLY A 91 -8.50 -82.40 -3.43
N ASP A 92 -9.35 -81.46 -3.84
CA ASP A 92 -10.81 -81.61 -3.87
C ASP A 92 -11.33 -82.18 -5.21
N LEU A 93 -10.51 -82.17 -6.27
CA LEU A 93 -10.82 -82.76 -7.58
C LEU A 93 -11.15 -84.26 -7.52
N PHE A 94 -10.65 -84.95 -6.48
CA PHE A 94 -10.85 -86.37 -6.23
C PHE A 94 -11.86 -86.65 -5.09
N GLY A 95 -12.54 -85.61 -4.58
CA GLY A 95 -13.56 -85.64 -3.51
C GLY A 95 -14.97 -85.21 -3.98
N ASP A 96 -15.76 -84.58 -3.10
CA ASP A 96 -17.19 -84.25 -3.31
C ASP A 96 -17.46 -83.10 -4.31
N GLY A 97 -16.43 -82.52 -4.93
CA GLY A 97 -16.54 -81.67 -6.12
C GLY A 97 -16.99 -80.22 -5.88
N ALA A 98 -17.00 -79.74 -4.62
CA ALA A 98 -17.47 -78.39 -4.28
C ALA A 98 -16.63 -77.26 -4.92
N PHE A 99 -15.32 -77.47 -5.13
CA PHE A 99 -14.42 -76.47 -5.71
C PHE A 99 -14.04 -76.74 -7.19
N ALA A 100 -14.61 -77.76 -7.84
CA ALA A 100 -14.25 -78.17 -9.20
C ALA A 100 -14.45 -77.06 -10.26
N GLY A 101 -15.50 -76.24 -10.12
CA GLY A 101 -15.75 -75.10 -11.01
C GLY A 101 -14.71 -73.99 -10.88
N LEU A 102 -14.28 -73.69 -9.65
CA LEU A 102 -13.21 -72.72 -9.38
C LEU A 102 -11.86 -73.22 -9.89
N TRP A 103 -11.60 -74.52 -9.78
CA TRP A 103 -10.41 -75.15 -10.33
C TRP A 103 -10.35 -75.07 -11.86
N ALA A 104 -11.46 -75.37 -12.55
CA ALA A 104 -11.55 -75.25 -14.01
C ALA A 104 -11.40 -73.80 -14.49
N LEU A 105 -11.88 -72.82 -13.72
CA LEU A 105 -11.67 -71.40 -13.98
C LEU A 105 -10.21 -71.00 -13.77
N ALA A 106 -9.58 -71.50 -12.71
CA ALA A 106 -8.19 -71.24 -12.39
C ALA A 106 -7.24 -71.67 -13.53
N LEU A 107 -7.44 -72.88 -14.09
CA LEU A 107 -6.63 -73.36 -15.22
C LEU A 107 -6.84 -72.52 -16.49
N GLY A 108 -8.09 -72.14 -16.78
CA GLY A 108 -8.43 -71.29 -17.92
C GLY A 108 -7.75 -69.92 -17.82
N VAL A 109 -7.84 -69.25 -16.68
CA VAL A 109 -7.21 -67.94 -16.43
C VAL A 109 -5.68 -68.06 -16.40
N ALA A 110 -5.12 -69.13 -15.81
CA ALA A 110 -3.68 -69.38 -15.80
C ALA A 110 -3.11 -69.49 -17.23
N SER A 111 -3.83 -70.15 -18.15
CA SER A 111 -3.38 -70.30 -19.53
C SER A 111 -3.31 -68.96 -20.28
N GLY A 112 -4.32 -68.09 -20.12
CA GLY A 112 -4.31 -66.75 -20.70
C GLY A 112 -3.26 -65.84 -20.08
N ALA A 113 -3.06 -65.92 -18.76
CA ALA A 113 -2.02 -65.15 -18.08
C ALA A 113 -0.58 -65.60 -18.49
N ALA A 114 -0.38 -66.88 -18.78
CA ALA A 114 0.89 -67.38 -19.35
C ALA A 114 1.16 -66.81 -20.75
N PHE A 115 0.12 -66.68 -21.58
CA PHE A 115 0.20 -66.04 -22.88
C PHE A 115 0.58 -64.55 -22.76
N ASP A 116 -0.05 -63.82 -21.85
CA ASP A 116 0.30 -62.40 -21.60
C ASP A 116 1.74 -62.22 -21.13
N LEU A 117 2.20 -63.12 -20.24
CA LEU A 117 3.56 -63.10 -19.74
C LEU A 117 4.60 -63.24 -20.85
N ALA A 118 4.34 -64.08 -21.86
CA ALA A 118 5.21 -64.24 -23.02
C ALA A 118 5.51 -62.89 -23.67
N PHE A 119 4.48 -62.05 -23.79
CA PHE A 119 4.58 -60.79 -24.48
C PHE A 119 5.03 -59.61 -23.61
N LEU A 120 4.73 -59.65 -22.32
CA LEU A 120 4.99 -58.55 -21.38
C LEU A 120 6.32 -58.68 -20.62
N PHE A 121 6.92 -59.87 -20.55
CA PHE A 121 8.18 -60.13 -19.84
C PHE A 121 9.35 -60.42 -20.82
N PRO A 122 10.57 -59.90 -20.59
CA PRO A 122 11.00 -58.99 -19.51
C PRO A 122 10.54 -57.54 -19.69
N ARG A 123 10.22 -57.12 -20.92
CA ARG A 123 9.73 -55.78 -21.28
C ARG A 123 8.57 -55.89 -22.28
N GLU A 124 7.66 -54.90 -22.26
CA GLU A 124 6.53 -54.80 -23.19
C GLU A 124 6.99 -54.49 -24.63
N GLU A 125 6.53 -55.29 -25.59
CA GLU A 125 6.82 -55.08 -27.02
C GLU A 125 6.26 -53.78 -27.54
N ALA A 126 7.01 -53.14 -28.43
CA ALA A 126 6.61 -51.88 -29.05
C ALA A 126 5.26 -51.99 -29.80
N PHE A 127 5.00 -53.13 -30.45
CA PHE A 127 3.75 -53.35 -31.20
C PHE A 127 2.52 -53.46 -30.28
N LEU A 128 2.69 -54.00 -29.07
CA LEU A 128 1.58 -54.18 -28.11
C LEU A 128 1.18 -52.88 -27.40
N ARG A 129 2.05 -51.86 -27.39
CA ARG A 129 1.67 -50.52 -26.86
C ARG A 129 0.51 -49.89 -27.63
N ARG A 130 0.36 -50.19 -28.93
CA ARG A 130 -0.75 -49.67 -29.77
C ARG A 130 -1.95 -50.60 -29.86
N ARG A 131 -1.77 -51.92 -29.67
CA ARG A 131 -2.84 -52.94 -29.84
C ARG A 131 -2.97 -53.86 -28.63
N ARG A 132 -3.24 -53.27 -27.45
CA ARG A 132 -3.37 -54.03 -26.18
C ARG A 132 -4.51 -55.06 -26.14
N GLY A 133 -5.52 -54.95 -27.00
CA GLY A 133 -6.62 -55.92 -27.10
C GLY A 133 -6.18 -57.34 -27.52
N LEU A 134 -5.00 -57.48 -28.13
CA LEU A 134 -4.44 -58.79 -28.51
C LEU A 134 -4.12 -59.68 -27.29
N LEU A 135 -3.89 -59.10 -26.12
CA LEU A 135 -3.65 -59.84 -24.88
C LEU A 135 -4.90 -60.65 -24.46
N LEU A 136 -6.10 -60.11 -24.68
CA LEU A 136 -7.36 -60.79 -24.36
C LEU A 136 -7.62 -62.05 -25.21
N ALA A 137 -7.00 -62.15 -26.40
CA ALA A 137 -7.16 -63.30 -27.28
C ALA A 137 -6.62 -64.60 -26.66
N GLY A 138 -5.59 -64.51 -25.80
CA GLY A 138 -5.02 -65.68 -25.11
C GLY A 138 -5.99 -66.35 -24.12
N PHE A 139 -6.99 -65.62 -23.61
CA PHE A 139 -7.96 -66.15 -22.65
C PHE A 139 -9.13 -66.89 -23.30
N ALA A 140 -9.43 -66.63 -24.58
CA ALA A 140 -10.63 -67.15 -25.22
C ALA A 140 -10.68 -68.70 -25.29
N PRO A 141 -9.61 -69.41 -25.68
CA PRO A 141 -9.63 -70.88 -25.71
C PRO A 141 -9.69 -71.50 -24.31
N GLY A 142 -8.98 -70.91 -23.34
CA GLY A 142 -8.98 -71.37 -21.95
C GLY A 142 -10.36 -71.24 -21.29
N LEU A 143 -11.03 -70.10 -21.47
CA LEU A 143 -12.37 -69.86 -20.95
C LEU A 143 -13.44 -70.70 -21.65
N ALA A 144 -13.30 -70.97 -22.96
CA ALA A 144 -14.20 -71.87 -23.68
C ALA A 144 -14.14 -73.30 -23.13
N LEU A 145 -12.93 -73.80 -22.82
CA LEU A 145 -12.75 -75.09 -22.15
C LEU A 145 -13.28 -75.07 -20.71
N THR A 146 -13.17 -73.94 -19.99
CA THR A 146 -13.76 -73.78 -18.65
C THR A 146 -15.28 -73.86 -18.70
N LEU A 147 -15.92 -73.22 -19.69
CA LEU A 147 -17.36 -73.28 -19.87
C LEU A 147 -17.80 -74.72 -20.19
N ALA A 148 -17.07 -75.42 -21.06
CA ALA A 148 -17.32 -76.83 -21.35
C ALA A 148 -17.16 -77.72 -20.11
N ALA A 149 -16.14 -77.47 -19.28
CA ALA A 149 -15.93 -78.18 -18.01
C ALA A 149 -17.10 -77.94 -17.05
N TRP A 150 -17.55 -76.70 -16.92
CA TRP A 150 -18.65 -76.34 -16.03
C TRP A 150 -19.98 -76.97 -16.46
N LEU A 151 -20.30 -76.96 -17.76
CA LEU A 151 -21.48 -77.63 -18.30
C LEU A 151 -21.45 -79.14 -18.06
N SER A 152 -20.26 -79.75 -18.16
CA SER A 152 -20.11 -81.18 -17.86
C SER A 152 -20.21 -81.53 -16.37
N LEU A 153 -19.72 -80.67 -15.48
CA LEU A 153 -19.82 -80.84 -14.03
C LEU A 153 -21.24 -80.61 -13.51
N GLY A 154 -22.04 -79.79 -14.18
CA GLY A 154 -23.46 -79.55 -13.86
C GLY A 154 -24.43 -80.66 -14.32
N GLY A 155 -23.92 -81.78 -14.85
CA GLY A 155 -24.73 -82.93 -15.27
C GLY A 155 -25.40 -82.80 -16.64
N VAL A 156 -25.09 -81.74 -17.41
CA VAL A 156 -25.65 -81.50 -18.75
C VAL A 156 -24.99 -82.41 -19.81
N ILE A 157 -23.78 -82.90 -19.54
CA ILE A 157 -22.98 -83.78 -20.41
C ILE A 157 -22.56 -85.02 -19.59
N ALA A 158 -22.36 -86.17 -20.24
CA ALA A 158 -22.01 -87.42 -19.57
C ALA A 158 -20.83 -87.27 -18.58
N PRO A 159 -20.90 -87.86 -17.37
CA PRO A 159 -19.94 -87.63 -16.28
C PRO A 159 -18.50 -88.07 -16.59
N GLY A 160 -18.28 -88.94 -17.58
CA GLY A 160 -16.94 -89.29 -18.08
C GLY A 160 -16.27 -88.16 -18.88
N VAL A 161 -17.05 -87.25 -19.46
CA VAL A 161 -16.56 -86.14 -20.29
C VAL A 161 -15.91 -85.05 -19.44
N ALA A 162 -16.38 -84.83 -18.20
CA ALA A 162 -15.82 -83.81 -17.31
C ALA A 162 -14.31 -84.03 -17.04
N ARG A 163 -13.90 -85.26 -16.72
CA ARG A 163 -12.50 -85.59 -16.49
C ARG A 163 -11.63 -85.43 -17.75
N ALA A 164 -12.19 -85.74 -18.92
CA ALA A 164 -11.51 -85.53 -20.19
C ALA A 164 -11.31 -84.02 -20.48
N VAL A 165 -12.34 -83.19 -20.30
CA VAL A 165 -12.26 -81.73 -20.52
C VAL A 165 -11.26 -81.08 -19.56
N LEU A 166 -11.26 -81.48 -18.29
CA LEU A 166 -10.28 -81.03 -17.29
C LEU A 166 -8.84 -81.43 -17.65
N GLY A 167 -8.64 -82.64 -18.18
CA GLY A 167 -7.36 -83.08 -18.73
C GLY A 167 -6.90 -82.23 -19.93
N TRP A 168 -7.81 -81.93 -20.86
CA TRP A 168 -7.52 -81.04 -22.01
C TRP A 168 -7.19 -79.60 -21.58
N GLN A 169 -7.80 -79.09 -20.51
CA GLN A 169 -7.43 -77.80 -19.93
C GLN A 169 -6.01 -77.79 -19.36
N ALA A 170 -5.60 -78.85 -18.66
CA ALA A 170 -4.24 -78.99 -18.16
C ALA A 170 -3.21 -79.04 -19.31
N VAL A 171 -3.52 -79.76 -20.40
CA VAL A 171 -2.70 -79.78 -21.63
C VAL A 171 -2.59 -78.39 -22.25
N TRP A 172 -3.71 -77.65 -22.32
CA TRP A 172 -3.71 -76.29 -22.84
C TRP A 172 -2.83 -75.34 -22.02
N LEU A 173 -2.85 -75.46 -20.69
CA LEU A 173 -1.94 -74.73 -19.81
C LEU A 173 -0.47 -75.06 -20.09
N CYS A 174 -0.12 -76.35 -20.25
CA CYS A 174 1.24 -76.76 -20.63
C CYS A 174 1.69 -76.11 -21.95
N LEU A 175 0.82 -76.11 -22.96
CA LEU A 175 1.11 -75.51 -24.27
C LEU A 175 1.36 -74.00 -24.15
N MET A 176 0.57 -73.27 -23.36
CA MET A 176 0.77 -71.83 -23.15
C MET A 176 2.04 -71.52 -22.34
N ILE A 177 2.40 -72.37 -21.36
CA ILE A 177 3.67 -72.25 -20.63
C ILE A 177 4.86 -72.51 -21.57
N LEU A 178 4.81 -73.54 -22.41
CA LEU A 178 5.85 -73.82 -23.41
C LEU A 178 5.99 -72.67 -24.42
N PHE A 179 4.87 -72.13 -24.90
CA PHE A 179 4.87 -70.96 -25.77
C PHE A 179 5.53 -69.76 -25.09
N CYS A 180 5.20 -69.50 -23.82
CA CYS A 180 5.80 -68.43 -23.04
C CYS A 180 7.32 -68.58 -22.91
N LEU A 181 7.81 -69.77 -22.55
CA LEU A 181 9.24 -70.05 -22.43
C LEU A 181 9.98 -69.95 -23.77
N ALA A 182 9.40 -70.50 -24.85
CA ALA A 182 9.97 -70.43 -26.19
C ALA A 182 10.05 -68.98 -26.71
N TRP A 183 9.02 -68.17 -26.44
CA TRP A 183 9.00 -66.77 -26.84
C TRP A 183 10.04 -65.94 -26.06
N ILE A 184 10.19 -66.18 -24.75
CA ILE A 184 11.23 -65.56 -23.93
C ILE A 184 12.64 -65.98 -24.42
N ALA A 185 12.83 -67.24 -24.84
CA ALA A 185 14.10 -67.71 -25.43
C ALA A 185 14.43 -67.01 -26.75
N LEU A 186 13.44 -66.83 -27.64
CA LEU A 186 13.62 -66.11 -28.89
C LEU A 186 13.97 -64.63 -28.66
N ARG A 187 13.41 -64.02 -27.62
CA ARG A 187 13.77 -62.65 -27.19
C ARG A 187 15.18 -62.57 -26.65
N GLN A 188 15.59 -63.52 -25.82
CA GLN A 188 16.95 -63.57 -25.26
C GLN A 188 18.03 -63.49 -26.36
N MET A 189 17.76 -64.08 -27.53
CA MET A 189 18.66 -64.05 -28.68
C MET A 189 18.69 -62.70 -29.43
N ARG A 190 17.64 -61.87 -29.31
CA ARG A 190 17.48 -60.61 -30.07
C ARG A 190 17.82 -59.34 -29.29
N THR A 191 17.89 -59.39 -27.96
CA THR A 191 18.10 -58.20 -27.13
C THR A 191 19.57 -57.77 -27.08
N ALA A 192 19.81 -56.45 -27.25
CA ALA A 192 21.14 -55.84 -27.13
C ALA A 192 21.52 -55.52 -25.67
N MET A 193 20.52 -55.36 -24.79
CA MET A 193 20.73 -54.99 -23.38
C MET A 193 21.12 -56.23 -22.54
N ALA A 194 22.27 -56.15 -21.85
CA ALA A 194 22.81 -57.24 -21.05
C ALA A 194 21.88 -57.66 -19.89
N THR A 195 21.21 -56.69 -19.26
CA THR A 195 20.29 -56.90 -18.15
C THR A 195 19.03 -57.68 -18.56
N GLU A 196 18.45 -57.34 -19.72
CA GLU A 196 17.28 -58.05 -20.26
C GLU A 196 17.61 -59.49 -20.65
N ARG A 197 18.83 -59.71 -21.19
CA ARG A 197 19.32 -61.04 -21.57
C ARG A 197 19.50 -61.95 -20.34
N GLU A 198 19.98 -61.40 -19.22
CA GLU A 198 20.13 -62.13 -17.97
C GLU A 198 18.77 -62.49 -17.34
N GLN A 199 17.81 -61.55 -17.36
CA GLN A 199 16.44 -61.79 -16.88
C GLN A 199 15.73 -62.89 -17.68
N ALA A 200 15.85 -62.87 -19.00
CA ALA A 200 15.28 -63.90 -19.87
C ALA A 200 15.92 -65.28 -19.61
N ARG A 201 17.25 -65.34 -19.46
CA ARG A 201 17.98 -66.59 -19.18
C ARG A 201 17.51 -67.24 -17.88
N LEU A 202 17.43 -66.46 -16.80
CA LEU A 202 17.02 -66.95 -15.49
C LEU A 202 15.54 -67.36 -15.49
N ALA A 203 14.67 -66.62 -16.17
CA ALA A 203 13.26 -66.99 -16.28
C ALA A 203 13.06 -68.31 -17.05
N ILE A 204 13.83 -68.55 -18.12
CA ILE A 204 13.82 -69.82 -18.87
C ILE A 204 14.30 -70.96 -17.97
N PHE A 205 15.43 -70.77 -17.30
CA PHE A 205 16.00 -71.78 -16.40
C PHE A 205 15.03 -72.16 -15.28
N GLY A 206 14.46 -71.16 -14.60
CA GLY A 206 13.45 -71.38 -13.56
C GLY A 206 12.18 -72.03 -14.10
N GLY A 207 11.72 -71.64 -15.28
CA GLY A 207 10.53 -72.21 -15.92
C GLY A 207 10.70 -73.68 -16.30
N VAL A 208 11.85 -74.04 -16.89
CA VAL A 208 12.16 -75.42 -17.28
C VAL A 208 12.26 -76.32 -16.05
N ILE A 209 12.94 -75.87 -14.99
CA ILE A 209 13.07 -76.63 -13.75
C ILE A 209 11.72 -76.81 -13.05
N SER A 210 10.89 -75.77 -13.04
CA SER A 210 9.58 -75.83 -12.37
C SER A 210 8.56 -76.66 -13.10
N TYR A 211 8.36 -76.42 -14.40
CA TYR A 211 7.25 -77.02 -15.15
C TYR A 211 7.64 -78.28 -15.90
N GLY A 212 8.94 -78.50 -16.18
CA GLY A 212 9.44 -79.67 -16.92
C GLY A 212 9.01 -81.01 -16.33
N PRO A 213 9.26 -81.30 -15.03
CA PRO A 213 8.86 -82.55 -14.40
C PRO A 213 7.35 -82.81 -14.47
N TRP A 214 6.55 -81.76 -14.28
CA TRP A 214 5.09 -81.85 -14.33
C TRP A 214 4.58 -82.11 -15.76
N MET A 215 5.13 -81.44 -16.77
CA MET A 215 4.80 -81.66 -18.18
C MET A 215 5.15 -83.08 -18.65
N ILE A 216 6.32 -83.60 -18.26
CA ILE A 216 6.74 -84.97 -18.59
C ILE A 216 5.79 -85.98 -17.95
N TRP A 217 5.45 -85.79 -16.68
CA TRP A 217 4.53 -86.68 -15.96
C TRP A 217 3.13 -86.69 -16.58
N LEU A 218 2.60 -85.51 -16.93
CA LEU A 218 1.29 -85.37 -17.56
C LEU A 218 1.27 -86.03 -18.94
N GLY A 219 2.33 -85.82 -19.75
CA GLY A 219 2.47 -86.45 -21.06
C GLY A 219 2.52 -87.97 -21.00
N VAL A 220 3.26 -88.53 -20.04
CA VAL A 220 3.33 -89.99 -19.81
C VAL A 220 1.97 -90.56 -19.36
N HIS A 221 1.21 -89.83 -18.53
CA HIS A 221 -0.12 -90.28 -18.11
C HIS A 221 -1.12 -90.29 -19.26
N LEU A 222 -1.13 -89.24 -20.08
CA LEU A 222 -2.01 -89.13 -21.25
C LEU A 222 -1.68 -90.15 -22.34
N ALA A 223 -0.39 -90.39 -22.61
CA ALA A 223 0.05 -91.38 -23.61
C ALA A 223 -0.33 -92.82 -23.23
N ASN A 224 -0.40 -93.13 -21.94
CA ASN A 224 -0.77 -94.45 -21.43
C ASN A 224 -2.29 -94.66 -21.26
N GLY A 225 -3.12 -93.67 -21.63
CA GLY A 225 -4.57 -93.75 -21.50
C GLY A 225 -5.08 -93.90 -20.05
N ARG A 226 -4.24 -93.59 -19.05
CA ARG A 226 -4.60 -93.68 -17.63
C ARG A 226 -5.37 -92.44 -17.20
N PRO A 227 -6.39 -92.55 -16.32
CA PRO A 227 -7.00 -91.38 -15.71
C PRO A 227 -5.92 -90.57 -14.96
N VAL A 228 -6.01 -89.25 -15.03
CA VAL A 228 -5.07 -88.35 -14.34
C VAL A 228 -5.28 -88.51 -12.82
N GLU A 229 -4.34 -89.18 -12.15
CA GLU A 229 -4.31 -89.33 -10.68
C GLU A 229 -3.60 -88.14 -10.01
N THR A 230 -3.50 -88.11 -8.68
CA THR A 230 -2.73 -87.08 -7.98
C THR A 230 -1.23 -87.24 -8.25
N PRO A 231 -0.52 -86.19 -8.71
CA PRO A 231 0.91 -86.27 -8.96
C PRO A 231 1.70 -86.40 -7.64
N PRO A 232 2.80 -87.18 -7.63
CA PRO A 232 3.62 -87.36 -6.43
C PRO A 232 4.32 -86.05 -6.00
N PRO A 233 4.62 -85.86 -4.69
CA PRO A 233 5.22 -84.64 -4.17
C PRO A 233 6.52 -84.21 -4.86
N ALA A 234 7.34 -85.16 -5.30
CA ALA A 234 8.60 -84.89 -5.99
C ALA A 234 8.42 -84.10 -7.31
N ILE A 235 7.23 -84.16 -7.91
CA ILE A 235 6.90 -83.49 -9.17
C ILE A 235 6.23 -82.12 -8.90
N LEU A 236 5.54 -81.99 -7.76
CA LEU A 236 4.86 -80.76 -7.36
C LEU A 236 5.78 -79.73 -6.71
N LEU A 237 6.76 -80.15 -5.90
CA LEU A 237 7.66 -79.24 -5.21
C LEU A 237 8.50 -78.34 -6.15
N PRO A 238 9.02 -78.83 -7.29
CA PRO A 238 9.74 -77.99 -8.24
C PRO A 238 8.92 -76.82 -8.79
N LEU A 239 7.58 -76.93 -8.84
CA LEU A 239 6.71 -75.85 -9.31
C LEU A 239 6.90 -74.57 -8.49
N ALA A 240 7.28 -74.66 -7.21
CA ALA A 240 7.49 -73.52 -6.33
C ALA A 240 8.69 -72.62 -6.72
N ILE A 241 9.61 -73.12 -7.57
CA ILE A 241 10.85 -72.40 -7.93
C ILE A 241 10.56 -71.18 -8.85
N PHE A 242 9.68 -71.32 -9.83
CA PHE A 242 9.37 -70.28 -10.80
C PHE A 242 8.79 -69.00 -10.19
N PRO A 243 7.77 -69.00 -9.31
CA PRO A 243 7.23 -67.76 -8.74
C PRO A 243 8.24 -67.06 -7.84
N ALA A 244 9.08 -67.82 -7.13
CA ALA A 244 10.17 -67.26 -6.32
C ALA A 244 11.22 -66.58 -7.21
N LEU A 245 11.65 -67.25 -8.28
CA LEU A 245 12.66 -66.72 -9.21
C LEU A 245 12.10 -65.56 -10.05
N ALA A 246 10.90 -65.69 -10.61
CA ALA A 246 10.24 -64.63 -11.39
C ALA A 246 9.96 -63.38 -10.53
N GLY A 247 9.55 -63.57 -9.26
CA GLY A 247 9.41 -62.49 -8.28
C GLY A 247 10.74 -61.77 -8.03
N TYR A 248 11.83 -62.51 -7.84
CA TYR A 248 13.20 -61.96 -7.70
C TYR A 248 13.64 -61.19 -8.96
N LEU A 249 13.48 -61.78 -10.16
CA LEU A 249 13.88 -61.15 -11.42
C LEU A 249 13.16 -59.83 -11.69
N LEU A 250 11.90 -59.71 -11.25
CA LEU A 250 11.15 -58.46 -11.30
C LEU A 250 11.62 -57.45 -10.24
N GLN A 251 12.31 -57.82 -9.16
CA GLN A 251 12.65 -56.90 -8.07
C GLN A 251 14.12 -56.49 -8.00
N ARG A 252 15.02 -57.29 -8.57
CA ARG A 252 16.47 -57.12 -8.57
C ARG A 252 16.97 -55.71 -8.94
N PHE A 253 16.22 -54.97 -9.75
CA PHE A 253 16.61 -53.66 -10.28
C PHE A 253 15.84 -52.46 -9.67
N ARG A 254 15.13 -52.64 -8.55
CA ARG A 254 14.44 -51.53 -7.85
C ARG A 254 14.77 -51.45 -6.35
N LEU A 255 15.06 -52.58 -5.71
CA LEU A 255 15.59 -52.59 -4.36
C LEU A 255 17.11 -52.63 -4.47
N GLN A 256 17.79 -51.53 -4.11
CA GLN A 256 19.27 -51.46 -4.06
C GLN A 256 19.89 -52.57 -3.19
N GLN A 257 19.09 -53.26 -2.37
CA GLN A 257 19.49 -54.36 -1.51
C GLN A 257 18.87 -55.73 -1.89
N ALA A 258 18.19 -55.89 -3.03
CA ALA A 258 17.58 -57.19 -3.37
C ALA A 258 18.61 -58.32 -3.48
N ASP A 259 19.76 -58.05 -4.11
CA ASP A 259 20.86 -59.02 -4.19
C ASP A 259 21.47 -59.29 -2.81
N PHE A 260 21.52 -58.29 -1.93
CA PHE A 260 21.99 -58.42 -0.56
C PHE A 260 21.05 -59.27 0.31
N ILE A 261 19.75 -58.97 0.29
CA ILE A 261 18.73 -59.70 1.06
C ILE A 261 18.60 -61.12 0.54
N PHE A 262 18.59 -61.32 -0.78
CA PHE A 262 18.41 -62.63 -1.39
C PHE A 262 19.65 -63.52 -1.23
N SER A 263 20.86 -62.98 -1.43
CA SER A 263 22.10 -63.73 -1.16
C SER A 263 22.21 -64.11 0.32
N ARG A 264 21.85 -63.21 1.24
CA ARG A 264 21.77 -63.52 2.67
C ARG A 264 20.67 -64.53 2.98
N ALA A 265 19.49 -64.43 2.37
CA ALA A 265 18.40 -65.36 2.60
C ALA A 265 18.74 -66.77 2.11
N ILE A 266 19.38 -66.89 0.94
CA ILE A 266 19.86 -68.18 0.43
C ILE A 266 20.98 -68.72 1.32
N LEU A 267 21.96 -67.89 1.68
CA LEU A 267 23.13 -68.34 2.40
C LEU A 267 22.83 -68.68 3.86
N TYR A 268 22.03 -67.85 4.55
CA TYR A 268 21.52 -68.16 5.88
C TYR A 268 20.43 -69.24 5.85
N GLY A 269 19.66 -69.36 4.77
CA GLY A 269 18.70 -70.45 4.57
C GLY A 269 19.41 -71.79 4.41
N ALA A 270 20.45 -71.86 3.57
CA ALA A 270 21.32 -73.01 3.43
C ALA A 270 22.02 -73.34 4.75
N LEU A 271 22.57 -72.33 5.44
CA LEU A 271 23.16 -72.50 6.76
C LEU A 271 22.15 -73.06 7.77
N ALA A 272 20.91 -72.58 7.77
CA ALA A 272 19.84 -73.09 8.62
C ALA A 272 19.48 -74.54 8.28
N ILE A 273 19.33 -74.88 6.99
CA ILE A 273 19.08 -76.26 6.54
C ILE A 273 20.21 -77.19 6.96
N PHE A 274 21.47 -76.81 6.72
CA PHE A 274 22.64 -77.58 7.15
C PHE A 274 22.70 -77.72 8.68
N THR A 275 22.33 -76.67 9.42
CA THR A 275 22.30 -76.70 10.89
C THR A 275 21.21 -77.65 11.38
N VAL A 276 20.01 -77.60 10.81
CA VAL A 276 18.89 -78.48 11.16
C VAL A 276 19.19 -79.92 10.77
N ALA A 277 19.72 -80.17 9.57
CA ALA A 277 20.13 -81.49 9.12
C ALA A 277 21.26 -82.06 9.99
N GLY A 278 22.26 -81.24 10.32
CA GLY A 278 23.32 -81.58 11.24
C GLY A 278 22.79 -81.93 12.63
N TYR A 279 21.86 -81.13 13.17
CA TYR A 279 21.20 -81.40 14.45
C TYR A 279 20.40 -82.71 14.40
N ALA A 280 19.64 -82.96 13.33
CA ALA A 280 18.86 -84.19 13.17
C ALA A 280 19.76 -85.43 13.09
N LEU A 281 20.85 -85.37 12.30
CA LEU A 281 21.85 -86.44 12.19
C LEU A 281 22.56 -86.68 13.53
N LEU A 282 22.89 -85.61 14.24
CA LEU A 282 23.59 -85.68 15.52
C LEU A 282 22.69 -86.22 16.63
N VAL A 283 21.42 -85.80 16.68
CA VAL A 283 20.40 -86.37 17.59
C VAL A 283 20.13 -87.83 17.27
N ALA A 284 20.01 -88.20 16.00
CA ALA A 284 19.84 -89.59 15.59
C ALA A 284 21.07 -90.44 15.98
N GLY A 285 22.28 -89.93 15.74
CA GLY A 285 23.55 -90.59 16.10
C GLY A 285 23.72 -90.73 17.62
N LEU A 286 23.40 -89.70 18.39
CA LEU A 286 23.43 -89.73 19.86
C LEU A 286 22.32 -90.62 20.44
N SER A 287 21.13 -90.66 19.84
CA SER A 287 20.07 -91.59 20.26
C SER A 287 20.51 -93.05 20.07
N LEU A 288 21.20 -93.35 18.96
CA LEU A 288 21.79 -94.67 18.69
C LEU A 288 22.94 -95.01 19.65
N LEU A 289 23.79 -94.04 20.01
CA LEU A 289 24.92 -94.22 20.94
C LEU A 289 24.45 -94.30 22.41
N ALA A 290 23.53 -93.44 22.82
CA ALA A 290 22.96 -93.41 24.16
C ALA A 290 22.20 -94.70 24.47
N GLY A 291 21.45 -95.24 23.49
CA GLY A 291 20.80 -96.55 23.62
C GLY A 291 21.76 -97.73 23.79
N ARG A 292 23.06 -97.56 23.51
CA ARG A 292 24.10 -98.58 23.73
C ARG A 292 24.96 -98.35 24.97
N LEU A 293 25.16 -97.11 25.39
CA LEU A 293 26.06 -96.73 26.49
C LEU A 293 25.36 -96.51 27.83
N VAL A 294 24.07 -96.15 27.82
CA VAL A 294 23.28 -95.86 29.02
C VAL A 294 22.03 -96.72 28.98
N GLY A 295 21.87 -97.63 29.94
CA GLY A 295 20.67 -98.47 30.06
C GLY A 295 19.39 -97.61 30.12
N GLN A 296 18.27 -98.15 29.63
CA GLN A 296 17.02 -97.42 29.36
C GLN A 296 16.33 -96.76 30.57
N ASP A 297 16.91 -96.81 31.77
CA ASP A 297 16.21 -96.49 33.03
C ASP A 297 16.49 -95.10 33.62
N ASN A 298 17.25 -94.22 32.95
CA ASN A 298 17.47 -92.85 33.45
C ASN A 298 17.22 -91.75 32.40
N PRO A 299 15.93 -91.36 32.19
CA PRO A 299 15.58 -90.31 31.24
C PRO A 299 16.18 -88.94 31.57
N VAL A 300 16.55 -88.70 32.84
CA VAL A 300 17.18 -87.45 33.27
C VAL A 300 18.60 -87.34 32.74
N LEU A 301 19.39 -88.41 32.79
CA LEU A 301 20.78 -88.40 32.31
C LEU A 301 20.83 -88.20 30.79
N THR A 302 19.94 -88.86 30.05
CA THR A 302 19.78 -88.66 28.60
C THR A 302 19.39 -87.20 28.31
N GLY A 303 18.46 -86.63 29.07
CA GLY A 303 18.07 -85.22 28.96
C GLY A 303 19.22 -84.25 29.21
N VAL A 304 20.05 -84.50 30.23
CA VAL A 304 21.22 -83.66 30.55
C VAL A 304 22.29 -83.74 29.47
N ILE A 305 22.54 -84.92 28.90
CA ILE A 305 23.49 -85.07 27.78
C ILE A 305 23.01 -84.29 26.56
N PHE A 306 21.73 -84.41 26.18
CA PHE A 306 21.15 -83.62 25.09
C PHE A 306 21.21 -82.11 25.36
N PHE A 307 20.97 -81.68 26.61
CA PHE A 307 21.03 -80.27 27.00
C PHE A 307 22.45 -79.70 26.91
N LEU A 308 23.45 -80.40 27.45
CA LEU A 308 24.85 -79.98 27.37
C LEU A 308 25.36 -79.94 25.93
N PHE A 309 24.92 -80.87 25.08
CA PHE A 309 25.28 -80.87 23.66
C PHE A 309 24.62 -79.73 22.88
N ALA A 310 23.35 -79.42 23.16
CA ALA A 310 22.66 -78.27 22.59
C ALA A 310 23.37 -76.95 22.96
N LEU A 311 23.88 -76.85 24.20
CA LEU A 311 24.67 -75.71 24.67
C LEU A 311 26.01 -75.58 23.90
N ALA A 312 26.67 -76.70 23.59
CA ALA A 312 27.97 -76.73 22.89
C ALA A 312 27.88 -76.39 21.39
N ILE A 313 26.75 -76.65 20.73
CA ILE A 313 26.54 -76.34 19.30
C ILE A 313 26.33 -74.83 19.07
N HIS A 314 25.78 -74.11 20.04
CA HIS A 314 25.52 -72.68 19.95
C HIS A 314 26.77 -71.82 19.62
N PRO A 315 27.92 -71.96 20.33
CA PRO A 315 29.13 -71.22 19.98
C PRO A 315 29.73 -71.64 18.63
N LEU A 316 29.60 -72.90 18.23
CA LEU A 316 30.08 -73.38 16.92
C LEU A 316 29.31 -72.71 15.77
N ARG A 317 27.98 -72.62 15.90
CA ARG A 317 27.11 -71.87 14.96
C ARG A 317 27.54 -70.41 14.87
N ALA A 318 27.74 -69.75 16.00
CA ALA A 318 28.12 -68.33 16.06
C ALA A 318 29.52 -68.06 15.47
N SER A 319 30.45 -69.02 15.56
CA SER A 319 31.78 -68.93 14.94
C SER A 319 31.72 -69.09 13.41
N LEU A 320 30.95 -70.07 12.93
CA LEU A 320 30.77 -70.31 11.50
C LEU A 320 30.11 -69.13 10.81
N GLN A 321 29.09 -68.54 11.44
CA GLN A 321 28.41 -67.34 10.93
C GLN A 321 29.37 -66.16 10.77
N ARG A 322 30.22 -65.87 11.76
CA ARG A 322 31.22 -64.79 11.68
C ARG A 322 32.25 -64.99 10.58
N ARG A 323 32.70 -66.22 10.34
CA ARG A 323 33.68 -66.52 9.27
C ARG A 323 33.06 -66.38 7.88
N ILE A 324 31.82 -66.81 7.72
CA ILE A 324 31.04 -66.62 6.49
C ILE A 324 30.87 -65.13 6.20
N ASP A 325 30.48 -64.35 7.21
CA ASP A 325 30.25 -62.91 7.05
C ASP A 325 31.54 -62.19 6.62
N ALA A 326 32.68 -62.55 7.20
CA ALA A 326 33.98 -61.98 6.87
C ALA A 326 34.52 -62.36 5.48
N ALA A 327 34.18 -63.55 4.97
CA ALA A 327 34.66 -64.02 3.67
C ALA A 327 33.86 -63.47 2.48
N PHE A 328 32.53 -63.32 2.65
CA PHE A 328 31.63 -62.97 1.54
C PHE A 328 31.29 -61.47 1.44
N PHE A 329 31.42 -60.66 2.51
CA PHE A 329 30.91 -59.27 2.53
C PHE A 329 31.97 -58.17 2.74
N ARG A 330 33.27 -58.49 2.76
CA ARG A 330 34.35 -57.53 3.08
C ARG A 330 34.47 -56.35 2.11
N SER A 331 34.11 -56.51 0.84
CA SER A 331 34.21 -55.47 -0.19
C SER A 331 33.09 -54.42 -0.15
N ASP A 332 31.91 -54.79 0.37
CA ASP A 332 30.74 -53.92 0.38
C ASP A 332 30.84 -52.88 1.51
N GLN A 333 31.44 -53.29 2.64
CA GLN A 333 31.70 -52.39 3.77
C GLN A 333 32.69 -51.27 3.40
N ALA A 334 33.75 -51.60 2.64
CA ALA A 334 34.76 -50.61 2.21
C ALA A 334 34.22 -49.56 1.21
N HIS A 335 33.20 -49.88 0.41
CA HIS A 335 32.55 -48.90 -0.47
C HIS A 335 31.61 -47.97 0.32
N GLN A 336 30.85 -48.53 1.27
CA GLN A 336 29.98 -47.73 2.15
C GLN A 336 30.78 -46.76 3.02
N GLU A 337 31.92 -47.19 3.57
CA GLU A 337 32.82 -46.32 4.32
C GLU A 337 33.35 -45.16 3.47
N ARG A 338 33.67 -45.39 2.18
CA ARG A 338 34.10 -44.34 1.26
C ARG A 338 32.99 -43.37 0.88
N VAL A 339 31.77 -43.85 0.63
CA VAL A 339 30.61 -42.97 0.40
C VAL A 339 30.32 -42.10 1.63
N ALA A 340 30.39 -42.67 2.84
CA ALA A 340 30.19 -41.93 4.08
C ALA A 340 31.29 -40.88 4.29
N ALA A 341 32.55 -41.22 4.04
CA ALA A 341 33.67 -40.27 4.10
C ALA A 341 33.50 -39.12 3.10
N PHE A 342 33.09 -39.42 1.87
CA PHE A 342 32.79 -38.42 0.85
C PHE A 342 31.64 -37.49 1.25
N SER A 343 30.52 -38.06 1.74
CA SER A 343 29.38 -37.26 2.22
C SER A 343 29.76 -36.33 3.36
N ASN A 344 30.59 -36.79 4.31
CA ASN A 344 31.09 -35.95 5.40
C ASN A 344 32.00 -34.82 4.86
N ALA A 345 32.90 -35.11 3.92
CA ALA A 345 33.74 -34.10 3.30
C ALA A 345 32.90 -33.00 2.63
N LEU A 346 31.85 -33.38 1.89
CA LEU A 346 30.94 -32.43 1.24
C LEU A 346 30.13 -31.55 2.22
N THR A 347 30.00 -31.94 3.48
CA THR A 347 29.21 -31.17 4.46
C THR A 347 29.93 -29.90 4.91
N HIS A 348 31.27 -29.86 4.78
CA HIS A 348 32.10 -28.73 5.18
C HIS A 348 32.49 -27.81 4.01
N VAL A 349 32.27 -28.25 2.77
CA VAL A 349 32.69 -27.51 1.58
C VAL A 349 31.56 -26.64 1.07
N VAL A 350 31.85 -25.34 0.88
CA VAL A 350 30.89 -24.36 0.35
C VAL A 350 31.26 -23.91 -1.06
N ASP A 351 32.54 -24.00 -1.43
CA ASP A 351 33.03 -23.61 -2.75
C ASP A 351 32.78 -24.68 -3.81
N LEU A 352 32.31 -24.25 -4.99
CA LEU A 352 32.03 -25.14 -6.10
C LEU A 352 33.30 -25.85 -6.59
N GLY A 353 34.44 -25.16 -6.65
CA GLY A 353 35.71 -25.75 -7.09
C GLY A 353 36.17 -26.88 -6.17
N GLU A 354 36.08 -26.68 -4.85
CA GLU A 354 36.48 -27.66 -3.84
C GLU A 354 35.57 -28.91 -3.82
N ILE A 355 34.26 -28.76 -4.10
CA ILE A 355 33.33 -29.88 -4.27
C ILE A 355 33.75 -30.75 -5.46
N LEU A 356 34.06 -30.11 -6.59
CA LEU A 356 34.46 -30.79 -7.82
C LEU A 356 35.82 -31.48 -7.69
N ALA A 357 36.78 -30.84 -7.00
CA ALA A 357 38.07 -31.42 -6.69
C ALA A 357 37.91 -32.67 -5.80
N THR A 358 37.05 -32.59 -4.78
CA THR A 358 36.77 -33.72 -3.88
C THR A 358 36.13 -34.89 -4.63
N LEU A 359 35.11 -34.63 -5.46
CA LEU A 359 34.46 -35.66 -6.29
C LEU A 359 35.46 -36.34 -7.22
N ARG A 360 36.29 -35.55 -7.92
CA ARG A 360 37.31 -36.05 -8.84
C ARG A 360 38.31 -36.95 -8.12
N ARG A 361 38.89 -36.46 -7.02
CA ARG A 361 39.87 -37.21 -6.21
C ARG A 361 39.29 -38.54 -5.72
N THR A 362 38.09 -38.54 -5.15
CA THR A 362 37.46 -39.78 -4.64
C THR A 362 37.22 -40.82 -5.73
N ILE A 363 36.80 -40.38 -6.92
CA ILE A 363 36.62 -41.29 -8.07
C ILE A 363 37.99 -41.77 -8.58
N GLN A 364 38.99 -40.90 -8.64
CA GLN A 364 40.32 -41.24 -9.12
C GLN A 364 41.01 -42.28 -8.22
N GLU A 365 40.94 -42.10 -6.89
CA GLU A 365 41.52 -43.00 -5.89
C GLU A 365 40.81 -44.37 -5.83
N THR A 366 39.51 -44.42 -6.10
CA THR A 366 38.71 -45.65 -5.96
C THR A 366 38.59 -46.43 -7.27
N LEU A 367 38.32 -45.73 -8.38
CA LEU A 367 38.01 -46.34 -9.67
C LEU A 367 39.18 -46.31 -10.65
N ALA A 368 40.18 -45.46 -10.43
CA ALA A 368 41.35 -45.29 -11.30
C ALA A 368 41.02 -45.27 -12.82
N PRO A 369 40.13 -44.36 -13.26
CA PRO A 369 39.76 -44.25 -14.67
C PRO A 369 40.91 -43.69 -15.50
N GLY A 370 41.11 -44.25 -16.69
CA GLY A 370 42.12 -43.79 -17.66
C GLY A 370 41.79 -42.42 -18.28
N ARG A 371 40.50 -42.08 -18.36
CA ARG A 371 40.00 -40.74 -18.73
C ARG A 371 38.79 -40.38 -17.90
N MET A 372 38.70 -39.12 -17.49
CA MET A 372 37.56 -38.58 -16.79
C MET A 372 37.30 -37.14 -17.22
N HIS A 373 36.04 -36.82 -17.48
CA HIS A 373 35.60 -35.43 -17.63
C HIS A 373 34.37 -35.18 -16.77
N LEU A 374 34.27 -33.96 -16.25
CA LEU A 374 33.11 -33.48 -15.51
C LEU A 374 32.58 -32.25 -16.22
N PHE A 375 31.29 -32.25 -16.54
CA PHE A 375 30.60 -31.17 -17.23
C PHE A 375 29.60 -30.51 -16.30
N LEU A 376 29.55 -29.19 -16.31
CA LEU A 376 28.56 -28.39 -15.56
C LEU A 376 27.84 -27.45 -16.50
N LEU A 377 26.58 -27.16 -16.15
CA LEU A 377 25.79 -26.18 -16.86
C LEU A 377 26.30 -24.77 -16.58
N ASP A 378 26.64 -24.05 -17.64
CA ASP A 378 26.81 -22.61 -17.60
C ASP A 378 25.44 -21.94 -17.82
N PRO A 379 24.87 -21.28 -16.80
CA PRO A 379 23.54 -20.68 -16.89
C PRO A 379 23.48 -19.49 -17.86
N LEU A 380 24.61 -18.86 -18.21
CA LEU A 380 24.63 -17.71 -19.13
C LEU A 380 24.52 -18.13 -20.59
N SER A 381 25.15 -19.26 -20.95
CA SER A 381 25.19 -19.76 -22.33
C SER A 381 24.23 -20.90 -22.61
N ASP A 382 23.58 -21.46 -21.58
CA ASP A 382 22.76 -22.68 -21.63
C ASP A 382 23.51 -23.87 -22.27
N THR A 383 24.82 -23.93 -22.01
CA THR A 383 25.69 -25.01 -22.46
C THR A 383 26.40 -25.68 -21.29
N TYR A 384 26.59 -27.00 -21.41
CA TYR A 384 27.41 -27.79 -20.53
C TYR A 384 28.87 -27.69 -20.98
N VAL A 385 29.72 -27.20 -20.09
CA VAL A 385 31.15 -26.98 -20.31
C VAL A 385 31.95 -27.85 -19.35
N ALA A 386 33.11 -28.33 -19.80
CA ALA A 386 33.98 -29.14 -18.95
C ALA A 386 34.53 -28.29 -17.80
N ALA A 387 34.34 -28.76 -16.58
CA ALA A 387 34.88 -28.14 -15.38
C ALA A 387 36.41 -28.16 -15.39
N ALA A 388 37.00 -27.09 -14.86
CA ALA A 388 38.45 -26.96 -14.73
C ALA A 388 39.03 -28.07 -13.83
N ASP A 389 40.27 -28.45 -14.08
CA ASP A 389 41.06 -29.31 -13.20
C ASP A 389 41.83 -28.50 -12.13
N GLU A 390 42.66 -29.19 -11.33
CA GLU A 390 43.50 -28.56 -10.30
C GLU A 390 44.52 -27.56 -10.87
N THR A 391 44.76 -27.56 -12.18
CA THR A 391 45.62 -26.59 -12.88
C THR A 391 44.85 -25.37 -13.42
N GLY A 392 43.51 -25.35 -13.25
CA GLY A 392 42.63 -24.27 -13.72
C GLY A 392 42.24 -24.38 -15.20
N ALA A 393 42.72 -25.41 -15.92
CA ALA A 393 42.38 -25.63 -17.33
C ALA A 393 41.15 -26.53 -17.48
N ALA A 394 40.29 -26.23 -18.44
CA ALA A 394 39.17 -27.11 -18.78
C ALA A 394 39.67 -28.47 -19.26
N THR A 395 39.07 -29.55 -18.77
CA THR A 395 39.50 -30.91 -19.15
C THR A 395 39.14 -31.29 -20.60
N SER A 396 38.29 -30.51 -21.26
CA SER A 396 37.89 -30.69 -22.66
C SER A 396 37.29 -29.39 -23.23
N ASP A 397 37.54 -29.10 -24.51
CA ASP A 397 36.93 -27.96 -25.23
C ASP A 397 35.54 -28.26 -25.79
N VAL A 398 35.07 -29.50 -25.64
CA VAL A 398 33.76 -29.92 -26.16
C VAL A 398 32.65 -29.26 -25.34
N ARG A 399 31.61 -28.75 -26.01
CA ARG A 399 30.42 -28.17 -25.36
C ARG A 399 29.15 -28.86 -25.83
N PHE A 400 28.19 -28.99 -24.92
CA PHE A 400 26.88 -29.57 -25.22
C PHE A 400 25.76 -28.59 -24.87
N ASN A 401 24.83 -28.35 -25.79
CA ASN A 401 23.63 -27.56 -25.48
C ASN A 401 22.65 -28.42 -24.65
N SER A 402 21.84 -27.79 -23.80
CA SER A 402 20.73 -28.42 -23.08
C SER A 402 19.77 -29.23 -24.00
N SER A 403 19.64 -28.82 -25.26
CA SER A 403 18.83 -29.49 -26.29
C SER A 403 19.50 -30.70 -26.95
N SER A 404 20.76 -31.03 -26.60
CA SER A 404 21.46 -32.19 -27.16
C SER A 404 20.73 -33.49 -26.81
N PRO A 405 20.59 -34.44 -27.75
CA PRO A 405 20.02 -35.76 -27.49
C PRO A 405 20.70 -36.50 -26.32
N LEU A 406 22.00 -36.28 -26.09
CA LEU A 406 22.72 -36.79 -24.93
C LEU A 406 22.16 -36.25 -23.62
N ILE A 407 22.06 -34.93 -23.52
CA ILE A 407 21.60 -34.24 -22.31
C ILE A 407 20.13 -34.54 -22.05
N GLN A 408 19.29 -34.55 -23.07
CA GLN A 408 17.88 -34.91 -22.93
C GLN A 408 17.70 -36.34 -22.41
N THR A 409 18.54 -37.29 -22.86
CA THR A 409 18.48 -38.67 -22.36
C THR A 409 18.93 -38.75 -20.91
N LEU A 410 20.07 -38.13 -20.57
CA LEU A 410 20.60 -38.09 -19.20
C LEU A 410 19.66 -37.40 -18.22
N ALA A 411 18.91 -36.39 -18.66
CA ALA A 411 17.92 -35.67 -17.84
C ALA A 411 16.58 -36.41 -17.68
N HIS A 412 16.26 -37.40 -18.52
CA HIS A 412 14.98 -38.11 -18.47
C HIS A 412 15.07 -39.50 -17.83
N GLU A 413 16.21 -40.17 -17.97
CA GLU A 413 16.36 -41.56 -17.52
C GLU A 413 16.93 -41.69 -16.09
N ASP A 414 17.37 -40.59 -15.43
CA ASP A 414 17.96 -40.53 -14.07
C ASP A 414 18.95 -41.69 -13.79
N SER A 415 19.60 -42.22 -14.82
CA SER A 415 20.41 -43.42 -14.72
C SER A 415 21.60 -43.36 -15.66
N MET A 416 22.66 -44.07 -15.29
CA MET A 416 23.90 -44.11 -16.05
C MET A 416 23.69 -44.65 -17.47
N LEU A 417 24.18 -43.92 -18.46
CA LEU A 417 24.24 -44.33 -19.85
C LEU A 417 25.59 -45.01 -20.15
N ILE A 418 25.54 -46.23 -20.69
CA ILE A 418 26.73 -47.00 -21.10
C ILE A 418 26.76 -47.10 -22.62
N LEU A 419 27.81 -46.60 -23.24
CA LEU A 419 28.02 -46.67 -24.68
C LEU A 419 29.12 -47.70 -24.99
N ALA A 420 28.77 -48.76 -25.72
CA ALA A 420 29.69 -49.85 -26.06
C ALA A 420 30.76 -49.45 -27.09
N GLY A 421 30.60 -48.30 -27.75
CA GLY A 421 31.56 -47.73 -28.69
C GLY A 421 30.89 -46.83 -29.75
N PRO A 422 31.68 -46.11 -30.56
CA PRO A 422 31.16 -45.17 -31.57
C PRO A 422 30.41 -45.85 -32.73
N GLU A 423 30.57 -47.16 -32.93
CA GLU A 423 29.85 -47.93 -33.97
C GLU A 423 28.46 -48.42 -33.54
N SER A 424 28.16 -48.42 -32.24
CA SER A 424 26.90 -48.92 -31.66
C SER A 424 25.99 -47.80 -31.13
N LEU A 425 26.17 -46.56 -31.61
CA LEU A 425 25.37 -45.41 -31.19
C LEU A 425 23.93 -45.50 -31.75
N PRO A 426 22.88 -45.31 -30.93
CA PRO A 426 21.51 -45.23 -31.43
C PRO A 426 21.33 -44.06 -32.41
N PRO A 427 20.38 -44.14 -33.36
CA PRO A 427 20.17 -43.10 -34.38
C PRO A 427 19.96 -41.69 -33.80
N SER A 428 19.40 -41.58 -32.61
CA SER A 428 19.16 -40.32 -31.89
C SER A 428 20.44 -39.56 -31.50
N PHE A 429 21.58 -40.25 -31.35
CA PHE A 429 22.85 -39.65 -30.90
C PHE A 429 23.80 -39.30 -32.06
N GLN A 430 23.36 -39.43 -33.32
CA GLN A 430 24.22 -39.15 -34.47
C GLN A 430 24.73 -37.70 -34.51
N ALA A 431 23.90 -36.74 -34.07
CA ALA A 431 24.26 -35.32 -34.01
C ALA A 431 25.45 -35.04 -33.08
N ASP A 432 25.64 -35.87 -32.05
CA ASP A 432 26.73 -35.73 -31.08
C ASP A 432 27.88 -36.72 -31.29
N ARG A 433 27.86 -37.50 -32.39
CA ARG A 433 28.86 -38.56 -32.66
C ARG A 433 30.30 -38.06 -32.61
N VAL A 434 30.58 -36.92 -33.24
CA VAL A 434 31.94 -36.33 -33.26
C VAL A 434 32.37 -35.92 -31.85
N ARG A 435 31.48 -35.26 -31.10
CA ARG A 435 31.73 -34.82 -29.72
C ARG A 435 32.00 -36.01 -28.79
N LEU A 436 31.18 -37.05 -28.88
CA LEU A 436 31.32 -38.28 -28.09
C LEU A 436 32.61 -39.06 -28.43
N THR A 437 33.01 -39.07 -29.70
CA THR A 437 34.25 -39.72 -30.12
C THR A 437 35.49 -38.99 -29.60
N LEU A 438 35.45 -37.65 -29.56
CA LEU A 438 36.55 -36.82 -29.03
C LEU A 438 36.76 -37.02 -27.52
N LEU A 439 35.69 -37.24 -26.75
CA LEU A 439 35.79 -37.52 -25.32
C LEU A 439 36.48 -38.88 -25.04
N GLY A 440 36.25 -39.88 -25.89
CA GLY A 440 36.88 -41.20 -25.74
C GLY A 440 36.49 -41.93 -24.45
N THR A 441 35.27 -41.68 -23.97
CA THR A 441 34.71 -42.26 -22.75
C THR A 441 33.54 -43.20 -23.04
N LYS A 442 33.24 -44.11 -22.10
CA LYS A 442 32.22 -45.16 -22.27
C LYS A 442 31.05 -45.04 -21.30
N TYR A 443 31.28 -44.47 -20.11
CA TYR A 443 30.29 -44.36 -19.05
C TYR A 443 29.90 -42.89 -18.87
N PHE A 444 28.61 -42.61 -18.76
CA PHE A 444 28.06 -41.26 -18.61
C PHE A 444 27.06 -41.27 -17.46
N VAL A 445 27.38 -40.54 -16.39
CA VAL A 445 26.61 -40.51 -15.15
C VAL A 445 26.05 -39.10 -14.94
N PRO A 446 24.74 -38.92 -14.78
CA PRO A 446 24.15 -37.61 -14.55
C PRO A 446 24.52 -37.07 -13.15
N LEU A 447 24.64 -35.74 -13.04
CA LEU A 447 24.56 -35.00 -11.77
C LEU A 447 23.15 -34.38 -11.72
N PRO A 448 22.17 -35.07 -11.13
CA PRO A 448 20.77 -34.66 -11.18
C PRO A 448 20.53 -33.35 -10.43
N GLY A 449 19.72 -32.47 -11.00
CA GLY A 449 19.21 -31.27 -10.33
C GLY A 449 17.69 -31.29 -10.27
N ARG A 450 17.09 -30.46 -9.41
CA ARG A 450 15.63 -30.47 -9.17
C ARG A 450 14.78 -30.12 -10.39
N GLU A 451 15.23 -29.16 -11.20
CA GLU A 451 14.49 -28.67 -12.38
C GLU A 451 15.17 -29.04 -13.70
N ARG A 452 16.50 -29.13 -13.69
CA ARG A 452 17.35 -29.42 -14.85
C ARG A 452 18.61 -30.14 -14.39
N LEU A 453 19.28 -30.83 -15.31
CA LEU A 453 20.53 -31.53 -15.02
C LEU A 453 21.62 -30.51 -14.63
N ASN A 454 22.19 -30.61 -13.42
CA ASN A 454 23.24 -29.69 -12.96
C ASN A 454 24.56 -29.90 -13.72
N GLY A 455 24.81 -31.15 -14.13
CA GLY A 455 26.01 -31.56 -14.84
C GLY A 455 26.03 -33.05 -15.13
N TRP A 456 27.16 -33.57 -15.54
CA TRP A 456 27.38 -35.01 -15.69
C TRP A 456 28.87 -35.36 -15.62
N VAL A 457 29.16 -36.60 -15.26
CA VAL A 457 30.49 -37.16 -15.18
C VAL A 457 30.64 -38.23 -16.25
N THR A 458 31.79 -38.31 -16.90
CA THR A 458 32.07 -39.38 -17.85
C THR A 458 33.41 -40.04 -17.62
N LEU A 459 33.43 -41.37 -17.76
CA LEU A 459 34.60 -42.21 -17.54
C LEU A 459 34.97 -43.00 -18.78
N GLY A 460 36.27 -43.05 -19.06
CA GLY A 460 36.90 -44.00 -19.97
C GLY A 460 37.13 -45.36 -19.33
N GLU A 461 37.93 -46.20 -19.96
CA GLU A 461 38.32 -47.50 -19.41
C GLU A 461 39.27 -47.33 -18.21
N ARG A 462 39.32 -48.34 -17.33
CA ARG A 462 40.21 -48.36 -16.18
C ARG A 462 41.67 -48.48 -16.63
N PHE A 463 42.62 -47.87 -15.91
CA PHE A 463 44.05 -48.01 -16.21
C PHE A 463 44.55 -49.47 -16.20
N SER A 464 43.92 -50.35 -15.40
CA SER A 464 44.27 -51.77 -15.35
C SER A 464 43.74 -52.60 -16.54
N GLY A 465 42.87 -52.03 -17.38
CA GLY A 465 42.19 -52.74 -18.47
C GLY A 465 41.03 -53.66 -18.03
N GLU A 466 40.77 -53.77 -16.72
CA GLU A 466 39.62 -54.52 -16.22
C GLU A 466 38.30 -53.74 -16.41
N PRO A 467 37.19 -54.42 -16.80
CA PRO A 467 35.90 -53.77 -16.90
C PRO A 467 35.37 -53.37 -15.50
N TYR A 468 34.68 -52.24 -15.41
CA TYR A 468 34.02 -51.83 -14.18
C TYR A 468 32.94 -52.84 -13.78
N THR A 469 32.93 -53.20 -12.50
CA THR A 469 31.88 -54.06 -11.95
C THR A 469 30.59 -53.26 -11.77
N SER A 470 29.45 -53.93 -11.66
CA SER A 470 28.18 -53.27 -11.32
C SER A 470 28.24 -52.51 -9.98
N ARG A 471 29.15 -52.90 -9.07
CA ARG A 471 29.37 -52.23 -7.79
C ARG A 471 30.10 -50.90 -7.94
N ASP A 472 31.13 -50.87 -8.79
CA ASP A 472 31.90 -49.65 -9.09
C ASP A 472 31.00 -48.57 -9.71
N LEU A 473 30.11 -48.99 -10.61
CA LEU A 473 29.18 -48.11 -11.31
C LEU A 473 28.08 -47.58 -10.37
N ASN A 474 27.52 -48.42 -9.49
CA ASN A 474 26.58 -47.96 -8.46
C ASN A 474 27.24 -47.01 -7.44
N PHE A 475 28.52 -47.26 -7.09
CA PHE A 475 29.28 -46.37 -6.23
C PHE A 475 29.44 -44.98 -6.87
N LEU A 476 29.80 -44.94 -8.15
CA LEU A 476 29.93 -43.70 -8.92
C LEU A 476 28.61 -42.92 -9.01
N GLU A 477 27.50 -43.60 -9.28
CA GLU A 477 26.16 -42.99 -9.31
C GLU A 477 25.82 -42.36 -7.96
N THR A 478 26.08 -43.08 -6.85
CA THR A 478 25.86 -42.58 -5.49
C THR A 478 26.72 -41.34 -5.17
N LEU A 479 27.98 -41.31 -5.61
CA LEU A 479 28.83 -40.13 -5.45
C LEU A 479 28.31 -38.94 -6.25
N CYS A 480 27.85 -39.18 -7.49
CA CYS A 480 27.29 -38.14 -8.35
C CYS A 480 26.01 -37.53 -7.75
N ASP A 481 25.12 -38.36 -7.18
CA ASP A 481 23.92 -37.87 -6.50
C ASP A 481 24.25 -36.96 -5.31
N GLN A 482 25.18 -37.37 -4.46
CA GLN A 482 25.59 -36.57 -3.30
C GLN A 482 26.30 -35.28 -3.72
N ALA A 483 27.16 -35.34 -4.74
CA ALA A 483 27.84 -34.17 -5.27
C ALA A 483 26.88 -33.20 -5.94
N ALA A 484 25.87 -33.69 -6.67
CA ALA A 484 24.89 -32.84 -7.34
C ALA A 484 24.10 -31.98 -6.34
N LEU A 485 23.75 -32.56 -5.18
CA LEU A 485 23.11 -31.83 -4.08
C LEU A 485 24.04 -30.75 -3.48
N ALA A 486 25.32 -31.06 -3.31
CA ALA A 486 26.30 -30.09 -2.79
C ALA A 486 26.55 -28.95 -3.80
N ILE A 487 26.67 -29.26 -5.09
CA ILE A 487 26.81 -28.29 -6.19
C ILE A 487 25.61 -27.33 -6.21
N GLU A 488 24.39 -27.85 -6.12
CA GLU A 488 23.18 -27.02 -6.10
C GLU A 488 23.17 -26.07 -4.89
N ARG A 489 23.57 -26.56 -3.71
CA ARG A 489 23.69 -25.73 -2.50
C ARG A 489 24.75 -24.64 -2.64
N ALA A 490 25.93 -24.98 -3.15
CA ALA A 490 27.02 -24.04 -3.38
C ALA A 490 26.59 -22.94 -4.35
N GLN A 491 25.99 -23.30 -5.49
CA GLN A 491 25.48 -22.34 -6.47
C GLN A 491 24.40 -21.40 -5.88
N VAL A 492 23.47 -21.93 -5.08
CA VAL A 492 22.46 -21.11 -4.39
C VAL A 492 23.11 -20.16 -3.39
N LEU A 493 24.08 -20.63 -2.60
CA LEU A 493 24.79 -19.79 -1.63
C LEU A 493 25.60 -18.69 -2.32
N THR A 494 26.36 -18.99 -3.37
CA THR A 494 27.12 -17.99 -4.13
C THR A 494 26.19 -16.95 -4.76
N ASN A 495 25.08 -17.39 -5.37
CA ASN A 495 24.08 -16.47 -5.94
C ASN A 495 23.44 -15.59 -4.86
N MET A 496 23.13 -16.15 -3.70
CA MET A 496 22.56 -15.42 -2.57
C MET A 496 23.56 -14.42 -1.98
N GLN A 497 24.83 -14.80 -1.81
CA GLN A 497 25.90 -13.92 -1.35
C GLN A 497 26.11 -12.75 -2.30
N ASN A 498 26.20 -13.01 -3.61
CA ASN A 498 26.30 -11.96 -4.62
C ASN A 498 25.08 -11.02 -4.56
N ARG A 499 23.88 -11.58 -4.39
CA ARG A 499 22.64 -10.79 -4.27
C ARG A 499 22.61 -9.95 -3.00
N VAL A 500 23.01 -10.50 -1.85
CA VAL A 500 23.09 -9.79 -0.57
C VAL A 500 24.14 -8.69 -0.63
N HIS A 501 25.29 -8.94 -1.25
CA HIS A 501 26.32 -7.93 -1.46
C HIS A 501 25.80 -6.76 -2.30
N GLN A 502 25.14 -7.05 -3.44
CA GLN A 502 24.49 -6.03 -4.27
C GLN A 502 23.45 -5.22 -3.48
N LEU A 503 22.59 -5.88 -2.70
CA LEU A 503 21.57 -5.21 -1.89
C LEU A 503 22.18 -4.33 -0.80
N ASN A 504 23.25 -4.77 -0.13
CA ASN A 504 23.93 -3.98 0.90
C ASN A 504 24.61 -2.74 0.32
N VAL A 505 25.21 -2.86 -0.87
CA VAL A 505 25.79 -1.73 -1.60
C VAL A 505 24.69 -0.73 -1.94
N LEU A 506 23.59 -1.18 -2.55
CA LEU A 506 22.45 -0.33 -2.90
C LEU A 506 21.78 0.32 -1.69
N ALA A 507 21.60 -0.42 -0.60
CA ALA A 507 21.00 0.10 0.63
C ALA A 507 21.86 1.22 1.25
N ARG A 508 23.19 1.10 1.20
CA ARG A 508 24.12 2.13 1.68
C ARG A 508 24.02 3.40 0.84
N VAL A 509 23.99 3.27 -0.49
CA VAL A 509 23.79 4.41 -1.40
C VAL A 509 22.44 5.08 -1.15
N ALA A 510 21.35 4.30 -1.07
CA ALA A 510 20.01 4.80 -0.84
C ALA A 510 19.87 5.52 0.51
N GLN A 511 20.52 5.02 1.57
CA GLN A 511 20.48 5.64 2.89
C GLN A 511 21.23 6.98 2.93
N GLY A 512 22.40 7.08 2.28
CA GLY A 512 23.15 8.33 2.22
C GLY A 512 22.40 9.41 1.45
N VAL A 513 21.92 9.06 0.25
CA VAL A 513 21.26 9.99 -0.68
C VAL A 513 19.92 10.52 -0.11
N ASN A 514 19.22 9.77 0.74
CA ASN A 514 17.93 10.21 1.31
C ASN A 514 18.02 11.19 2.50
N ILE A 515 19.20 11.35 3.11
CA ILE A 515 19.38 12.18 4.31
C ILE A 515 19.72 13.63 3.94
N THR A 516 20.36 13.85 2.79
CA THR A 516 20.81 15.17 2.36
C THR A 516 19.64 16.02 1.85
N LEU A 517 19.56 17.26 2.33
CA LEU A 517 18.49 18.20 2.00
C LEU A 517 18.88 19.20 0.90
N SER A 518 20.18 19.50 0.76
CA SER A 518 20.71 20.39 -0.29
C SER A 518 20.93 19.64 -1.60
N MET A 519 20.56 20.26 -2.73
CA MET A 519 20.76 19.67 -4.05
C MET A 519 22.25 19.49 -4.39
N ASP A 520 23.11 20.45 -4.05
CA ASP A 520 24.55 20.36 -4.35
C ASP A 520 25.22 19.23 -3.56
N ASP A 521 24.98 19.18 -2.25
CA ASP A 521 25.52 18.12 -1.38
C ASP A 521 25.01 16.73 -1.80
N LEU A 522 23.76 16.67 -2.30
CA LEU A 522 23.16 15.45 -2.82
C LEU A 522 23.92 14.98 -4.07
N LEU A 523 24.19 15.88 -5.02
CA LEU A 523 24.91 15.56 -6.26
C LEU A 523 26.36 15.13 -5.98
N GLU A 524 27.05 15.79 -5.04
CA GLU A 524 28.38 15.37 -4.59
C GLU A 524 28.38 13.99 -3.93
N LEU A 525 27.38 13.71 -3.10
CA LEU A 525 27.25 12.41 -2.46
C LEU A 525 26.95 11.31 -3.48
N ILE A 526 26.08 11.59 -4.46
CA ILE A 526 25.78 10.65 -5.56
C ILE A 526 27.07 10.30 -6.31
N TYR A 527 27.89 11.31 -6.62
CA TYR A 527 29.19 11.10 -7.23
C TYR A 527 30.09 10.23 -6.36
N ALA A 528 30.35 10.63 -5.11
CA ALA A 528 31.24 9.93 -4.20
C ALA A 528 30.83 8.46 -3.98
N GLN A 529 29.52 8.20 -3.88
CA GLN A 529 28.99 6.84 -3.75
C GLN A 529 29.08 6.04 -5.05
N SER A 530 28.83 6.67 -6.20
CA SER A 530 28.87 5.99 -7.51
C SER A 530 30.29 5.62 -7.91
N THR A 531 31.26 6.53 -7.75
CA THR A 531 32.66 6.31 -8.15
C THR A 531 33.43 5.40 -7.20
N GLN A 532 33.01 5.28 -5.94
CA GLN A 532 33.54 4.28 -5.01
C GLN A 532 33.29 2.84 -5.48
N ILE A 533 32.21 2.62 -6.23
CA ILE A 533 31.77 1.30 -6.68
C ILE A 533 32.16 1.06 -8.14
N ILE A 534 32.00 2.08 -8.98
CA ILE A 534 32.29 2.03 -10.41
C ILE A 534 33.32 3.14 -10.72
N PRO A 535 34.61 2.78 -10.83
CA PRO A 535 35.64 3.76 -11.15
C PRO A 535 35.35 4.46 -12.49
N SER A 536 35.48 5.78 -12.53
CA SER A 536 35.27 6.59 -13.73
C SER A 536 36.12 7.85 -13.68
N ASP A 537 36.76 8.18 -14.80
CA ASP A 537 37.55 9.43 -14.94
C ASP A 537 36.64 10.65 -15.22
N ARG A 538 35.45 10.40 -15.77
CA ARG A 538 34.42 11.42 -15.99
C ARG A 538 33.10 10.98 -15.40
N PHE A 539 32.42 11.92 -14.75
CA PHE A 539 31.11 11.72 -14.15
C PHE A 539 30.23 12.95 -14.40
N SER A 540 28.99 12.73 -14.85
CA SER A 540 28.04 13.83 -14.95
C SER A 540 26.60 13.40 -14.72
N ILE A 541 25.81 14.33 -14.19
CA ILE A 541 24.37 14.21 -14.02
C ILE A 541 23.72 15.29 -14.87
N MET A 542 22.97 14.85 -15.87
CA MET A 542 22.20 15.73 -16.74
C MET A 542 20.73 15.68 -16.33
N LEU A 543 20.11 16.83 -16.13
CA LEU A 543 18.69 16.95 -15.82
C LEU A 543 17.95 17.59 -17.00
N TYR A 544 16.71 17.15 -17.19
CA TYR A 544 15.80 17.69 -18.20
C TYR A 544 14.78 18.61 -17.53
N ASP A 545 14.78 19.88 -17.92
CA ASP A 545 13.77 20.83 -17.50
C ASP A 545 12.62 20.90 -18.51
N ARG A 546 11.50 20.26 -18.17
CA ARG A 546 10.31 20.18 -19.01
C ARG A 546 9.63 21.52 -19.25
N VAL A 547 9.73 22.46 -18.30
CA VAL A 547 9.05 23.76 -18.40
C VAL A 547 9.68 24.60 -19.50
N GLN A 548 11.01 24.54 -19.61
CA GLN A 548 11.79 25.31 -20.57
C GLN A 548 12.15 24.49 -21.82
N ASP A 549 11.91 23.17 -21.79
CA ASP A 549 12.33 22.18 -22.79
C ASP A 549 13.85 22.19 -23.05
N VAL A 550 14.63 22.20 -21.96
CA VAL A 550 16.10 22.34 -22.01
C VAL A 550 16.78 21.24 -21.19
N TYR A 551 17.88 20.70 -21.72
CA TYR A 551 18.80 19.81 -20.99
C TYR A 551 19.96 20.60 -20.39
N ARG A 552 20.33 20.30 -19.15
CA ARG A 552 21.44 20.97 -18.45
C ARG A 552 22.24 19.97 -17.63
N TYR A 553 23.55 20.15 -17.53
CA TYR A 553 24.33 19.46 -16.51
C TYR A 553 24.02 20.08 -15.15
N ALA A 554 23.43 19.30 -14.26
CA ALA A 554 23.29 19.69 -12.86
C ALA A 554 24.60 19.46 -12.11
N PHE A 555 25.40 18.50 -12.58
CA PHE A 555 26.68 18.16 -11.99
C PHE A 555 27.65 17.67 -13.09
N TYR A 556 28.86 18.20 -13.13
CA TYR A 556 29.84 17.85 -14.16
C TYR A 556 31.27 17.76 -13.60
N LEU A 557 31.90 16.61 -13.81
CA LEU A 557 33.18 16.25 -13.20
C LEU A 557 34.14 15.59 -14.21
N GLU A 558 35.39 16.02 -14.19
CA GLU A 558 36.47 15.52 -15.03
C GLU A 558 37.76 15.37 -14.22
N LYS A 559 38.36 14.18 -14.22
CA LYS A 559 39.59 13.85 -13.45
C LYS A 559 39.49 14.24 -11.98
N ASP A 560 38.35 13.93 -11.37
CA ASP A 560 38.00 14.26 -9.98
C ASP A 560 37.91 15.77 -9.66
N GLU A 561 37.92 16.65 -10.66
CA GLU A 561 37.69 18.09 -10.53
C GLU A 561 36.28 18.48 -11.02
N ARG A 562 35.52 19.21 -10.17
CA ARG A 562 34.18 19.72 -10.50
C ARG A 562 34.28 21.01 -11.30
N LEU A 563 33.74 20.99 -12.52
CA LEU A 563 33.80 22.13 -13.45
C LEU A 563 32.45 22.86 -13.48
N SER A 564 32.23 23.74 -12.51
CA SER A 564 30.97 24.51 -12.39
C SER A 564 30.68 25.41 -13.60
N GLU A 565 31.69 25.75 -14.41
CA GLU A 565 31.49 26.52 -15.64
C GLU A 565 30.65 25.79 -16.70
N HIS A 566 30.55 24.46 -16.63
CA HIS A 566 29.73 23.64 -17.52
C HIS A 566 28.34 23.34 -16.94
N GLU A 567 28.10 23.64 -15.66
CA GLU A 567 26.84 23.38 -14.97
C GLU A 567 25.79 24.45 -15.30
N ASN A 568 24.51 24.08 -15.22
CA ASN A 568 23.34 24.93 -15.40
C ASN A 568 23.23 25.69 -16.75
N ARG A 569 24.03 25.32 -17.75
CA ARG A 569 23.95 25.87 -19.11
C ARG A 569 23.04 25.01 -20.00
N PRO A 570 22.24 25.63 -20.88
CA PRO A 570 21.42 24.90 -21.86
C PRO A 570 22.30 24.14 -22.86
N ILE A 571 22.06 22.84 -23.00
CA ILE A 571 22.75 21.99 -23.98
C ILE A 571 21.95 22.03 -25.30
N PRO A 572 22.56 22.43 -26.43
CA PRO A 572 21.89 22.42 -27.71
C PRO A 572 21.50 21.00 -28.17
N PRO A 573 20.41 20.84 -28.94
CA PRO A 573 20.00 19.54 -29.47
C PRO A 573 21.11 18.85 -30.27
N GLY A 574 21.31 17.55 -30.04
CA GLY A 574 22.27 16.73 -30.79
C GLY A 574 23.75 16.89 -30.38
N GLN A 575 24.04 17.53 -29.24
CA GLN A 575 25.42 17.72 -28.73
C GLN A 575 25.80 16.83 -27.53
N ALA A 576 24.88 16.00 -27.03
CA ALA A 576 25.11 15.13 -25.88
C ALA A 576 24.43 13.77 -26.07
N LEU A 577 25.18 12.69 -25.87
CA LEU A 577 24.70 11.31 -26.03
C LEU A 577 23.71 10.93 -24.91
N GLU A 578 23.84 11.58 -23.75
CA GLU A 578 22.93 11.49 -22.62
C GLU A 578 21.50 11.89 -23.01
N VAL A 579 21.31 12.77 -23.99
CA VAL A 579 19.97 13.21 -24.44
C VAL A 579 19.22 12.02 -25.06
N GLU A 580 19.93 11.14 -25.76
CA GLU A 580 19.33 9.94 -26.34
C GLU A 580 18.90 8.95 -25.26
N VAL A 581 19.70 8.82 -24.20
CA VAL A 581 19.36 7.99 -23.03
C VAL A 581 18.10 8.51 -22.33
N ILE A 582 17.97 9.84 -22.16
CA ILE A 582 16.76 10.45 -21.60
C ILE A 582 15.54 10.21 -22.49
N ARG A 583 15.69 10.38 -23.81
CA ARG A 583 14.58 10.20 -24.76
C ARG A 583 14.10 8.75 -24.85
N GLN A 584 15.02 7.79 -24.86
CA GLN A 584 14.68 6.37 -24.96
C GLN A 584 14.27 5.75 -23.62
N GLY A 585 14.68 6.35 -22.50
CA GLY A 585 14.48 5.80 -21.16
C GLY A 585 15.21 4.48 -20.95
N ARG A 586 16.31 4.23 -21.68
CA ARG A 586 17.08 2.98 -21.64
C ARG A 586 18.57 3.25 -21.48
N PRO A 587 19.29 2.42 -20.73
CA PRO A 587 20.74 2.57 -20.55
C PRO A 587 21.49 2.31 -21.85
N LEU A 588 22.60 3.02 -22.04
CA LEU A 588 23.50 2.89 -23.18
C LEU A 588 24.93 2.68 -22.67
N ARG A 589 25.60 1.64 -23.17
CA ARG A 589 27.01 1.32 -22.88
C ARG A 589 27.75 1.13 -24.19
N THR A 590 28.92 1.78 -24.31
CA THR A 590 29.82 1.66 -25.46
C THR A 590 31.26 1.52 -25.00
N GLU A 591 32.04 0.78 -25.78
CA GLU A 591 33.50 0.65 -25.61
C GLU A 591 34.26 1.71 -26.42
N ASP A 592 33.56 2.40 -27.34
CA ASP A 592 34.09 3.49 -28.15
C ASP A 592 33.03 4.60 -28.26
N PHE A 593 33.18 5.62 -27.41
CA PHE A 593 32.27 6.76 -27.33
C PHE A 593 32.20 7.54 -28.64
N ASN A 594 33.35 7.80 -29.29
CA ASN A 594 33.40 8.60 -30.52
C ASN A 594 32.69 7.90 -31.67
N ARG A 595 32.90 6.58 -31.81
CA ARG A 595 32.22 5.78 -32.82
C ARG A 595 30.71 5.74 -32.59
N GLU A 596 30.29 5.69 -31.33
CA GLU A 596 28.87 5.66 -30.98
C GLU A 596 28.19 7.02 -31.24
N CYS A 597 28.86 8.13 -30.92
CA CYS A 597 28.39 9.47 -31.29
C CYS A 597 28.23 9.63 -32.81
N GLN A 598 29.18 9.15 -33.60
CA GLN A 598 29.07 9.15 -35.07
C GLN A 598 27.90 8.31 -35.56
N ARG A 599 27.68 7.12 -34.97
CA ARG A 599 26.57 6.23 -35.31
C ARG A 599 25.20 6.88 -35.08
N LEU A 600 25.08 7.67 -34.02
CA LEU A 600 23.83 8.33 -33.63
C LEU A 600 23.70 9.78 -34.14
N GLY A 601 24.67 10.29 -34.91
CA GLY A 601 24.63 11.64 -35.47
C GLY A 601 24.75 12.74 -34.41
N VAL A 602 25.31 12.43 -33.25
CA VAL A 602 25.54 13.39 -32.16
C VAL A 602 26.90 14.03 -32.38
N ALA A 603 26.94 15.36 -32.43
CA ALA A 603 28.21 16.08 -32.45
C ALA A 603 28.91 15.79 -31.12
N ALA A 604 30.07 15.13 -31.16
CA ALA A 604 30.87 14.85 -29.98
C ALA A 604 31.80 16.05 -29.71
N PRO A 605 31.47 16.98 -28.78
CA PRO A 605 32.43 17.99 -28.36
C PRO A 605 33.60 17.39 -27.57
N ARG A 606 33.51 16.11 -27.17
CA ARG A 606 34.40 15.47 -26.20
C ARG A 606 35.42 14.56 -26.90
N SER A 607 36.66 15.03 -27.06
CA SER A 607 37.78 14.20 -27.51
C SER A 607 38.41 13.45 -26.33
N GLY A 608 38.58 12.13 -26.43
CA GLY A 608 39.40 11.34 -25.49
C GLY A 608 38.68 10.30 -24.62
N LEU A 609 37.35 10.15 -24.74
CA LEU A 609 36.60 9.07 -24.08
C LEU A 609 36.61 7.79 -24.92
N TYR A 610 36.89 6.65 -24.27
CA TYR A 610 36.78 5.32 -24.88
C TYR A 610 35.54 4.60 -24.35
N ALA A 611 35.65 3.96 -23.18
CA ALA A 611 34.51 3.34 -22.52
C ALA A 611 33.61 4.39 -21.87
N TRP A 612 32.32 4.30 -22.17
CA TRP A 612 31.31 5.20 -21.64
C TRP A 612 30.01 4.46 -21.41
N MET A 613 29.32 4.81 -20.33
CA MET A 613 27.96 4.37 -20.10
C MET A 613 27.12 5.50 -19.53
N ALA A 614 25.83 5.50 -19.88
CA ALA A 614 24.85 6.33 -19.22
C ALA A 614 23.56 5.56 -18.96
N VAL A 615 22.93 5.91 -17.85
CA VAL A 615 21.71 5.29 -17.36
C VAL A 615 20.66 6.38 -17.13
N PRO A 616 19.40 6.15 -17.50
CA PRO A 616 18.32 7.10 -17.26
C PRO A 616 18.03 7.22 -15.75
N LEU A 617 17.80 8.45 -15.31
CA LEU A 617 17.25 8.77 -13.99
C LEU A 617 15.72 8.70 -14.10
N ASN A 618 15.15 7.58 -13.67
CA ASN A 618 13.72 7.33 -13.77
C ASN A 618 13.02 7.59 -12.43
N ALA A 619 12.10 8.56 -12.41
CA ALA A 619 11.22 8.82 -11.28
C ALA A 619 9.79 8.42 -11.66
N GLY A 620 9.40 7.20 -11.28
CA GLY A 620 8.09 6.65 -11.65
C GLY A 620 7.99 6.35 -13.15
N ALA A 621 7.05 6.99 -13.84
CA ALA A 621 6.86 6.84 -15.28
C ALA A 621 7.70 7.83 -16.12
N GLU A 622 8.47 8.70 -15.47
CA GLU A 622 9.15 9.82 -16.12
C GLU A 622 10.67 9.71 -16.00
N THR A 623 11.38 9.95 -17.10
CA THR A 623 12.84 10.10 -17.10
C THR A 623 13.18 11.57 -16.91
N ILE A 624 13.72 11.92 -15.74
CA ILE A 624 14.03 13.30 -15.34
C ILE A 624 15.43 13.74 -15.77
N GLY A 625 16.26 12.80 -16.22
CA GLY A 625 17.68 13.04 -16.46
C GLY A 625 18.45 11.77 -16.83
N ALA A 626 19.76 11.88 -16.92
CA ALA A 626 20.67 10.76 -17.08
C ALA A 626 21.91 10.94 -16.20
N LEU A 627 22.40 9.82 -15.67
CA LEU A 627 23.69 9.71 -14.99
C LEU A 627 24.66 9.03 -15.93
N SER A 628 25.82 9.63 -16.17
CA SER A 628 26.82 9.15 -17.12
C SER A 628 28.19 9.04 -16.49
N MET A 629 28.90 7.97 -16.85
CA MET A 629 30.24 7.65 -16.39
C MET A 629 31.11 7.29 -17.60
N GLY A 630 32.36 7.74 -17.61
CA GLY A 630 33.27 7.48 -18.71
C GLY A 630 34.73 7.34 -18.27
N SER A 631 35.53 6.65 -19.07
CA SER A 631 36.98 6.54 -18.89
C SER A 631 37.75 6.96 -20.14
N GLU A 632 38.91 7.58 -19.90
CA GLU A 632 39.88 7.95 -20.93
C GLU A 632 40.91 6.83 -21.18
N ASP A 633 40.94 5.76 -20.37
CA ASP A 633 41.84 4.62 -20.57
C ASP A 633 41.24 3.64 -21.61
N PRO A 634 41.90 3.41 -22.75
CA PRO A 634 41.41 2.49 -23.78
C PRO A 634 41.40 1.01 -23.34
N ARG A 635 41.98 0.67 -22.19
CA ARG A 635 42.00 -0.70 -21.64
C ARG A 635 40.80 -1.00 -20.75
N ILE A 636 40.06 0.03 -20.32
CA ILE A 636 38.89 -0.13 -19.46
C ILE A 636 37.66 -0.34 -20.34
N ALA A 637 36.84 -1.34 -19.98
CA ALA A 637 35.52 -1.56 -20.57
C ALA A 637 34.51 -1.81 -19.45
N TYR A 638 33.40 -1.08 -19.46
CA TYR A 638 32.32 -1.30 -18.49
C TYR A 638 31.62 -2.62 -18.76
N THR A 639 31.21 -3.36 -17.73
CA THR A 639 30.49 -4.64 -17.87
C THR A 639 28.97 -4.45 -17.81
N ALA A 640 28.22 -5.49 -18.19
CA ALA A 640 26.75 -5.49 -18.02
C ALA A 640 26.34 -5.38 -16.55
N ASP A 641 27.10 -5.99 -15.63
CA ASP A 641 26.83 -5.91 -14.19
C ASP A 641 27.06 -4.49 -13.65
N GLN A 642 28.10 -3.79 -14.14
CA GLN A 642 28.34 -2.38 -13.78
C GLN A 642 27.23 -1.48 -14.31
N GLN A 643 26.75 -1.68 -15.54
CA GLN A 643 25.61 -0.94 -16.07
C GLN A 643 24.33 -1.19 -15.25
N ASN A 644 24.05 -2.44 -14.86
CA ASN A 644 22.90 -2.79 -14.04
C ASN A 644 22.99 -2.15 -12.64
N LEU A 645 24.20 -2.11 -12.06
CA LEU A 645 24.44 -1.46 -10.78
C LEU A 645 24.28 0.05 -10.87
N ALA A 646 24.79 0.68 -11.93
CA ALA A 646 24.59 2.10 -12.19
C ALA A 646 23.10 2.44 -12.40
N GLN A 647 22.34 1.60 -13.11
CA GLN A 647 20.89 1.78 -13.26
C GLN A 647 20.19 1.72 -11.90
N ALA A 648 20.54 0.74 -11.06
CA ALA A 648 19.95 0.61 -9.73
C ALA A 648 20.29 1.80 -8.82
N ILE A 649 21.51 2.37 -8.94
CA ILE A 649 21.88 3.63 -8.27
C ILE A 649 21.04 4.78 -8.83
N ALA A 650 20.95 4.93 -10.15
CA ALA A 650 20.20 5.98 -10.82
C ALA A 650 18.70 5.98 -10.43
N ASP A 651 18.08 4.81 -10.31
CA ASP A 651 16.68 4.69 -9.88
C ASP A 651 16.47 5.17 -8.44
N GLN A 652 17.42 4.91 -7.53
CA GLN A 652 17.36 5.42 -6.14
C GLN A 652 17.60 6.93 -6.09
N VAL A 653 18.56 7.39 -6.88
CA VAL A 653 18.98 8.79 -6.95
C VAL A 653 17.91 9.68 -7.57
N ALA A 654 17.20 9.20 -8.60
CA ALA A 654 16.16 9.96 -9.28
C ALA A 654 15.07 10.44 -8.30
N GLY A 655 14.62 9.56 -7.39
CA GLY A 655 13.64 9.92 -6.36
C GLY A 655 14.13 11.01 -5.41
N ALA A 656 15.41 10.95 -5.01
CA ALA A 656 16.00 11.95 -4.12
C ALA A 656 16.20 13.30 -4.80
N ILE A 657 16.60 13.31 -6.08
CA ILE A 657 16.71 14.55 -6.88
C ILE A 657 15.34 15.22 -7.02
N VAL A 658 14.28 14.46 -7.31
CA VAL A 658 12.91 15.00 -7.35
C VAL A 658 12.51 15.58 -6.00
N LYS A 659 12.77 14.85 -4.92
CA LYS A 659 12.46 15.30 -3.55
C LYS A 659 13.20 16.59 -3.19
N ALA A 660 14.49 16.68 -3.47
CA ALA A 660 15.30 17.88 -3.22
C ALA A 660 14.78 19.08 -4.03
N ARG A 661 14.48 18.89 -5.32
CA ARG A 661 13.90 19.95 -6.17
C ARG A 661 12.55 20.44 -5.63
N LEU A 662 11.66 19.53 -5.24
CA LEU A 662 10.35 19.87 -4.65
C LEU A 662 10.49 20.59 -3.30
N LEU A 663 11.43 20.16 -2.46
CA LEU A 663 11.69 20.80 -1.17
C LEU A 663 12.18 22.23 -1.38
N GLN A 664 13.16 22.44 -2.26
CA GLN A 664 13.69 23.76 -2.57
C GLN A 664 12.62 24.71 -3.13
N GLU A 665 11.74 24.21 -4.00
CA GLU A 665 10.60 24.99 -4.52
C GLU A 665 9.60 25.34 -3.40
N THR A 666 9.33 24.39 -2.50
CA THR A 666 8.45 24.58 -1.35
C THR A 666 9.01 25.60 -0.37
N GLU A 667 10.30 25.53 -0.06
CA GLU A 667 11.00 26.49 0.81
C GLU A 667 11.00 27.89 0.18
N ARG A 668 11.28 28.02 -1.12
CA ARG A 668 11.21 29.29 -1.84
C ARG A 668 9.81 29.92 -1.71
N ARG A 669 8.76 29.12 -1.91
CA ARG A 669 7.37 29.57 -1.76
C ARG A 669 7.02 29.92 -0.32
N ALA A 670 7.48 29.14 0.65
CA ALA A 670 7.25 29.40 2.07
C ALA A 670 7.93 30.71 2.51
N LEU A 671 9.15 30.99 2.03
CA LEU A 671 9.83 32.25 2.28
C LEU A 671 9.04 33.44 1.70
N GLN A 672 8.61 33.34 0.44
CA GLN A 672 7.79 34.36 -0.23
C GLN A 672 6.49 34.66 0.55
N LEU A 673 5.77 33.63 0.99
CA LEU A 673 4.55 33.78 1.79
C LEU A 673 4.84 34.37 3.18
N THR A 674 5.96 34.01 3.80
CA THR A 674 6.36 34.53 5.11
C THR A 674 6.60 36.04 5.02
N THR A 675 7.39 36.48 4.04
CA THR A 675 7.67 37.90 3.79
C THR A 675 6.37 38.68 3.53
N LEU A 676 5.47 38.13 2.72
CA LEU A 676 4.18 38.76 2.42
C LEU A 676 3.28 38.88 3.66
N ASN A 677 3.21 37.84 4.50
CA ASN A 677 2.43 37.86 5.75
C ASN A 677 2.99 38.85 6.77
N GLU A 678 4.31 38.91 6.94
CA GLU A 678 4.94 39.85 7.88
C GLU A 678 4.63 41.30 7.49
N MET A 679 4.71 41.62 6.21
CA MET A 679 4.39 42.95 5.71
C MET A 679 2.88 43.26 5.79
N THR A 680 2.01 42.29 5.50
CA THR A 680 0.55 42.47 5.68
C THR A 680 0.17 42.78 7.13
N ARG A 681 0.83 42.13 8.11
CA ARG A 681 0.61 42.39 9.54
C ARG A 681 0.96 43.83 9.93
N GLN A 682 2.02 44.40 9.35
CA GLN A 682 2.38 45.81 9.56
C GLN A 682 1.35 46.78 8.97
N LEU A 683 0.67 46.41 7.88
CA LEU A 683 -0.37 47.25 7.27
C LEU A 683 -1.63 47.37 8.13
N THR A 684 -1.98 46.33 8.89
CA THR A 684 -3.20 46.32 9.73
C THR A 684 -3.04 47.03 11.08
N SER A 685 -1.86 47.57 11.41
CA SER A 685 -1.60 48.12 12.75
C SER A 685 -2.00 49.58 12.96
N THR A 686 -2.38 50.30 11.90
CA THR A 686 -2.84 51.70 11.98
C THR A 686 -4.14 51.90 11.23
N LEU A 687 -5.07 52.64 11.82
CA LEU A 687 -6.35 53.04 11.21
C LEU A 687 -6.27 54.46 10.61
N ASP A 688 -5.14 55.15 10.79
CA ASP A 688 -4.92 56.47 10.23
C ASP A 688 -4.46 56.37 8.77
N LEU A 689 -5.19 57.02 7.86
CA LEU A 689 -4.98 56.91 6.42
C LEU A 689 -3.60 57.39 5.97
N GLU A 690 -3.13 58.55 6.43
CA GLU A 690 -1.85 59.12 5.96
C GLU A 690 -0.62 58.27 6.37
N PRO A 691 -0.45 57.88 7.66
CA PRO A 691 0.63 56.97 8.05
C PRO A 691 0.55 55.61 7.34
N LEU A 692 -0.67 55.10 7.11
CA LEU A 692 -0.87 53.84 6.39
C LEU A 692 -0.34 53.92 4.95
N LEU A 693 -0.70 54.97 4.21
CA LEU A 693 -0.26 55.16 2.83
C LEU A 693 1.27 55.23 2.74
N MET A 694 1.92 55.96 3.65
CA MET A 694 3.38 56.04 3.70
C MET A 694 4.02 54.67 3.97
N ASN A 695 3.50 53.91 4.95
CA ASN A 695 4.00 52.58 5.26
C ASN A 695 3.83 51.60 4.08
N ILE A 696 2.69 51.66 3.38
CA ILE A 696 2.44 50.85 2.18
C ILE A 696 3.49 51.15 1.11
N LEU A 697 3.73 52.43 0.83
CA LEU A 697 4.66 52.81 -0.22
C LEU A 697 6.11 52.47 0.15
N GLN A 698 6.52 52.69 1.41
CA GLN A 698 7.85 52.35 1.88
C GLN A 698 8.10 50.84 1.77
N SER A 699 7.15 50.02 2.22
CA SER A 699 7.22 48.57 2.07
C SER A 699 7.27 48.14 0.61
N ALA A 700 6.49 48.76 -0.29
CA ALA A 700 6.54 48.46 -1.73
C ALA A 700 7.93 48.75 -2.34
N VAL A 701 8.55 49.86 -1.96
CA VAL A 701 9.91 50.22 -2.39
C VAL A 701 10.95 49.24 -1.83
N ASP A 702 10.78 48.80 -0.59
CA ASP A 702 11.73 47.88 0.08
C ASP A 702 11.60 46.43 -0.44
N ILE A 703 10.37 45.94 -0.72
CA ILE A 703 10.12 44.60 -1.29
C ILE A 703 10.93 44.37 -2.57
N LEU A 704 10.91 45.37 -3.47
CA LEU A 704 11.59 45.28 -4.77
C LEU A 704 12.93 46.03 -4.78
N THR A 705 13.39 46.52 -3.64
CA THR A 705 14.66 47.24 -3.48
C THR A 705 14.84 48.36 -4.51
N CYS A 706 13.83 49.23 -4.62
CA CYS A 706 13.78 50.31 -5.61
C CYS A 706 14.40 51.62 -5.10
N GLU A 707 14.76 52.52 -6.01
CA GLU A 707 15.29 53.86 -5.70
C GLU A 707 14.19 54.79 -5.22
N ALA A 708 13.01 54.71 -5.85
CA ALA A 708 11.88 55.57 -5.55
C ALA A 708 10.54 54.86 -5.77
N GLY A 709 9.47 55.45 -5.25
CA GLY A 709 8.11 55.05 -5.55
C GLY A 709 7.11 56.17 -5.29
N SER A 710 5.91 56.02 -5.83
CA SER A 710 4.79 56.93 -5.61
C SER A 710 3.49 56.13 -5.41
N LEU A 711 2.59 56.64 -4.57
CA LEU A 711 1.24 56.11 -4.41
C LEU A 711 0.25 57.23 -4.70
N LEU A 712 -0.57 56.98 -5.73
CA LEU A 712 -1.59 57.91 -6.18
C LEU A 712 -2.97 57.34 -5.84
N LEU A 713 -3.85 58.16 -5.27
CA LEU A 713 -5.25 57.80 -5.07
C LEU A 713 -6.13 58.50 -6.11
N VAL A 714 -7.19 57.82 -6.54
CA VAL A 714 -8.20 58.39 -7.44
C VAL A 714 -9.13 59.28 -6.64
N ASP A 715 -9.29 60.52 -7.08
CA ASP A 715 -10.31 61.44 -6.56
C ASP A 715 -11.68 61.08 -7.14
N GLU A 716 -12.66 60.78 -6.28
CA GLU A 716 -13.96 60.26 -6.70
C GLU A 716 -14.84 61.27 -7.46
N VAL A 717 -14.59 62.57 -7.31
CA VAL A 717 -15.41 63.61 -7.96
C VAL A 717 -14.82 64.00 -9.31
N THR A 718 -13.49 64.07 -9.38
CA THR A 718 -12.78 64.59 -10.55
C THR A 718 -12.12 63.50 -11.42
N GLU A 719 -12.09 62.25 -10.93
CA GLU A 719 -11.36 61.11 -11.53
C GLU A 719 -9.85 61.33 -11.72
N GLU A 720 -9.31 62.42 -11.15
CA GLU A 720 -7.88 62.74 -11.20
C GLU A 720 -7.08 61.84 -10.26
N LEU A 721 -5.84 61.51 -10.65
CA LEU A 721 -4.91 60.80 -9.79
C LEU A 721 -4.11 61.80 -8.96
N VAL A 722 -4.19 61.68 -7.63
CA VAL A 722 -3.53 62.60 -6.70
C VAL A 722 -2.36 61.89 -6.04
N PHE A 723 -1.16 62.45 -6.12
CA PHE A 723 0.00 61.98 -5.37
C PHE A 723 -0.23 62.18 -3.87
N ARG A 724 -0.42 61.08 -3.13
CA ARG A 724 -0.66 61.14 -1.68
C ARG A 724 0.60 60.94 -0.90
N VAL A 725 1.43 59.98 -1.31
CA VAL A 725 2.76 59.77 -0.72
C VAL A 725 3.77 59.47 -1.83
N VAL A 726 5.00 59.92 -1.60
CA VAL A 726 6.12 59.75 -2.52
C VAL A 726 7.36 59.42 -1.70
N VAL A 727 8.03 58.33 -2.03
CA VAL A 727 9.33 57.93 -1.48
C VAL A 727 10.37 58.24 -2.55
N SER A 728 10.99 59.41 -2.46
CA SER A 728 11.99 59.88 -3.41
C SER A 728 12.74 61.10 -2.84
N PRO A 729 14.00 61.39 -3.27
CA PRO A 729 14.68 62.64 -2.92
C PRO A 729 13.90 63.92 -3.29
N VAL A 730 12.94 63.83 -4.22
CA VAL A 730 12.09 64.93 -4.71
C VAL A 730 10.65 64.87 -4.18
N ALA A 731 10.40 64.17 -3.07
CA ALA A 731 9.06 63.92 -2.54
C ALA A 731 8.21 65.20 -2.30
N ASN A 732 8.83 66.27 -1.82
CA ASN A 732 8.13 67.53 -1.49
C ASN A 732 7.55 68.26 -2.70
N ASP A 733 8.12 68.07 -3.90
CA ASP A 733 7.67 68.77 -5.11
C ASP A 733 6.45 68.12 -5.76
N LEU A 734 6.16 66.86 -5.40
CA LEU A 734 5.12 66.02 -6.01
C LEU A 734 3.91 65.78 -5.11
N LEU A 735 4.05 65.92 -3.79
CA LEU A 735 2.95 65.73 -2.85
C LEU A 735 1.73 66.61 -3.20
N ASN A 736 0.53 66.03 -3.19
CA ASN A 736 -0.75 66.66 -3.53
C ASN A 736 -0.88 67.20 -4.97
N ARG A 737 0.08 66.93 -5.86
CA ARG A 737 -0.12 67.21 -7.29
C ARG A 737 -1.17 66.28 -7.87
N ARG A 738 -1.92 66.80 -8.85
CA ARG A 738 -2.99 66.07 -9.54
C ARG A 738 -2.58 65.78 -10.98
N LEU A 739 -2.84 64.57 -11.44
CA LEU A 739 -2.67 64.15 -12.82
C LEU A 739 -4.06 63.98 -13.46
N PRO A 740 -4.27 64.53 -14.67
CA PRO A 740 -5.51 64.31 -15.41
C PRO A 740 -5.79 62.83 -15.66
N PRO A 741 -7.06 62.41 -15.77
CA PRO A 741 -7.43 61.03 -16.02
C PRO A 741 -6.75 60.47 -17.28
N GLY A 742 -6.21 59.25 -17.20
CA GLY A 742 -5.54 58.57 -18.32
C GLY A 742 -4.14 59.09 -18.67
N SER A 743 -3.54 59.95 -17.83
CA SER A 743 -2.17 60.45 -18.06
C SER A 743 -1.10 59.41 -17.76
N GLY A 744 -0.17 59.21 -18.71
CA GLY A 744 1.02 58.38 -18.53
C GLY A 744 0.74 56.89 -18.30
N VAL A 745 1.78 56.16 -17.85
CA VAL A 745 1.69 54.72 -17.55
C VAL A 745 0.74 54.45 -16.38
N VAL A 746 0.75 55.31 -15.36
CA VAL A 746 -0.18 55.23 -14.22
C VAL A 746 -1.65 55.34 -14.63
N GLY A 747 -2.00 56.26 -15.53
CA GLY A 747 -3.36 56.38 -16.05
C GLY A 747 -3.80 55.19 -16.89
N LYS A 748 -2.86 54.57 -17.65
CA LYS A 748 -3.15 53.34 -18.38
C LYS A 748 -3.43 52.17 -17.45
N ALA A 749 -2.64 51.98 -16.39
CA ALA A 749 -2.86 50.92 -15.40
C ALA A 749 -4.24 51.02 -14.73
N VAL A 750 -4.68 52.25 -14.41
CA VAL A 750 -6.05 52.50 -13.90
C VAL A 750 -7.11 52.11 -14.93
N LYS A 751 -6.92 52.49 -16.21
CA LYS A 751 -7.90 52.24 -17.28
C LYS A 751 -8.00 50.76 -17.66
N THR A 752 -6.87 50.06 -17.74
CA THR A 752 -6.82 48.62 -18.10
C THR A 752 -7.09 47.72 -16.90
N ARG A 753 -6.96 48.24 -15.67
CA ARG A 753 -6.99 47.46 -14.42
C ARG A 753 -5.96 46.34 -14.40
N GLN A 754 -4.84 46.55 -15.08
CA GLN A 754 -3.75 45.59 -15.20
C GLN A 754 -2.44 46.22 -14.76
N PRO A 755 -1.55 45.43 -14.13
CA PRO A 755 -0.19 45.85 -13.87
C PRO A 755 0.57 46.11 -15.17
N ILE A 756 1.57 47.00 -15.12
CA ILE A 756 2.37 47.38 -16.28
C ILE A 756 3.85 47.45 -15.90
N ILE A 757 4.67 46.62 -16.54
CA ILE A 757 6.14 46.69 -16.50
C ILE A 757 6.65 47.53 -17.68
N VAL A 758 7.50 48.51 -17.40
CA VAL A 758 8.27 49.24 -18.41
C VAL A 758 9.75 49.25 -17.99
N ASN A 759 10.55 48.38 -18.61
CA ASN A 759 11.97 48.23 -18.31
C ASN A 759 12.88 49.28 -18.98
N ASP A 760 12.36 50.02 -19.96
CA ASP A 760 13.04 51.16 -20.59
C ASP A 760 12.00 52.22 -20.96
N VAL A 761 11.88 53.26 -20.13
CA VAL A 761 10.89 54.32 -20.34
C VAL A 761 11.17 55.17 -21.58
N SER A 762 12.41 55.21 -22.06
CA SER A 762 12.78 55.98 -23.27
C SER A 762 12.15 55.42 -24.55
N ARG A 763 11.77 54.13 -24.53
CA ARG A 763 11.15 53.42 -25.65
C ARG A 763 9.61 53.35 -25.54
N SER A 764 9.04 53.82 -24.44
CA SER A 764 7.59 53.77 -24.22
C SER A 764 6.91 55.01 -24.79
N ALA A 765 5.96 54.81 -25.72
CA ALA A 765 5.12 55.88 -26.26
C ALA A 765 4.18 56.50 -25.22
N GLU A 766 4.01 55.83 -24.08
CA GLU A 766 3.08 56.17 -23.01
C GLU A 766 3.78 56.83 -21.82
N TRP A 767 5.08 57.10 -21.96
CA TRP A 767 5.90 57.77 -20.95
C TRP A 767 5.54 59.26 -20.82
N TYR A 768 5.26 59.72 -19.60
CA TYR A 768 4.92 61.11 -19.30
C TYR A 768 6.10 61.84 -18.64
N SER A 769 6.96 62.45 -19.44
CA SER A 769 8.22 63.03 -18.98
C SER A 769 8.12 64.37 -18.24
N LYS A 770 6.94 65.00 -18.18
CA LYS A 770 6.77 66.34 -17.57
C LYS A 770 7.07 66.35 -16.07
N THR A 771 6.82 65.24 -15.38
CA THR A 771 7.10 65.08 -13.95
C THR A 771 8.61 65.09 -13.70
N ASP A 772 9.36 64.25 -14.42
CA ASP A 772 10.83 64.17 -14.36
C ASP A 772 11.51 65.48 -14.77
N GLN A 773 10.99 66.19 -15.77
CA GLN A 773 11.49 67.51 -16.18
C GLN A 773 11.31 68.58 -15.10
N THR A 774 10.29 68.43 -14.23
CA THR A 774 10.02 69.39 -13.16
C THR A 774 10.83 69.10 -11.90
N THR A 775 11.12 67.82 -11.62
CA THR A 775 11.80 67.39 -10.39
C THR A 775 13.29 67.12 -10.56
N GLY A 776 13.77 66.91 -11.79
CA GLY A 776 15.15 66.54 -12.08
C GLY A 776 15.50 65.08 -11.79
N PHE A 777 14.52 64.25 -11.39
CA PHE A 777 14.70 62.81 -11.19
C PHE A 777 14.72 62.07 -12.54
N VAL A 778 15.55 61.03 -12.67
CA VAL A 778 15.69 60.25 -13.92
C VAL A 778 15.06 58.88 -13.76
N THR A 779 13.88 58.70 -14.34
CA THR A 779 13.22 57.39 -14.44
C THR A 779 13.85 56.58 -15.57
N ARG A 780 14.28 55.34 -15.29
CA ARG A 780 14.83 54.39 -16.29
C ARG A 780 13.87 53.23 -16.52
N ALA A 781 13.35 52.67 -15.43
CA ALA A 781 12.37 51.59 -15.43
C ALA A 781 11.30 51.83 -14.36
N LEU A 782 10.08 51.39 -14.63
CA LEU A 782 8.96 51.50 -13.70
C LEU A 782 8.08 50.24 -13.74
N LEU A 783 7.51 49.92 -12.58
CA LEU A 783 6.47 48.92 -12.40
C LEU A 783 5.27 49.61 -11.74
N VAL A 784 4.12 49.53 -12.39
CA VAL A 784 2.88 50.16 -11.91
C VAL A 784 1.84 49.09 -11.64
N ILE A 785 1.30 49.09 -10.41
CA ILE A 785 0.29 48.15 -9.96
C ILE A 785 -0.98 48.92 -9.55
N PRO A 786 -2.16 48.59 -10.12
CA PRO A 786 -3.41 49.19 -9.69
C PRO A 786 -3.85 48.68 -8.31
N LEU A 787 -4.32 49.58 -7.45
CA LEU A 787 -4.95 49.26 -6.17
C LEU A 787 -6.45 49.05 -6.40
N ILE A 788 -6.88 47.79 -6.34
CA ILE A 788 -8.26 47.39 -6.67
C ILE A 788 -8.94 46.86 -5.42
N VAL A 789 -10.12 47.40 -5.11
CA VAL A 789 -11.00 46.87 -4.06
C VAL A 789 -12.35 46.54 -4.68
N LYS A 790 -12.78 45.30 -4.50
CA LYS A 790 -13.94 44.72 -5.21
C LYS A 790 -13.71 44.84 -6.72
N ASP A 791 -14.39 45.78 -7.39
CA ASP A 791 -14.29 46.02 -8.83
C ASP A 791 -13.87 47.46 -9.18
N ARG A 792 -13.42 48.25 -8.19
CA ARG A 792 -13.05 49.65 -8.35
C ARG A 792 -11.56 49.85 -8.11
N VAL A 793 -10.90 50.57 -9.02
CA VAL A 793 -9.52 51.06 -8.82
C VAL A 793 -9.58 52.28 -7.91
N ILE A 794 -9.00 52.19 -6.72
CA ILE A 794 -8.94 53.29 -5.75
C ILE A 794 -7.65 54.11 -5.86
N GLY A 795 -6.66 53.58 -6.57
CA GLY A 795 -5.35 54.21 -6.74
C GLY A 795 -4.36 53.33 -7.50
N VAL A 796 -3.10 53.71 -7.49
CA VAL A 796 -1.97 52.94 -8.04
C VAL A 796 -0.75 53.04 -7.12
N ILE A 797 0.05 51.98 -7.08
CA ILE A 797 1.41 51.99 -6.57
C ILE A 797 2.35 51.96 -7.77
N GLU A 798 3.29 52.89 -7.80
CA GLU A 798 4.36 52.95 -8.79
C GLU A 798 5.70 52.81 -8.06
N VAL A 799 6.54 51.88 -8.52
CA VAL A 799 7.93 51.76 -8.07
C VAL A 799 8.88 51.98 -9.23
N ILE A 800 9.99 52.64 -8.95
CA ILE A 800 10.87 53.23 -9.95
C ILE A 800 12.32 52.82 -9.68
N ASN A 801 12.99 52.35 -10.73
CA ASN A 801 14.39 51.94 -10.78
C ASN A 801 14.79 50.95 -9.67
N LYS A 802 14.98 49.66 -10.00
CA LYS A 802 15.67 48.75 -9.08
C LYS A 802 17.09 49.23 -8.79
N ARG A 803 17.50 49.19 -7.51
CA ARG A 803 18.84 49.66 -7.07
C ARG A 803 19.99 48.82 -7.61
N ASP A 804 19.74 47.54 -7.91
CA ASP A 804 20.73 46.64 -8.50
C ASP A 804 20.88 46.80 -10.02
N GLY A 805 20.05 47.65 -10.65
CA GLY A 805 20.04 47.91 -12.09
C GLY A 805 19.43 46.79 -12.94
N SER A 806 18.87 45.74 -12.32
CA SER A 806 18.19 44.66 -13.03
C SER A 806 16.82 45.09 -13.58
N PRO A 807 16.32 44.49 -14.68
CA PRO A 807 14.97 44.74 -15.16
C PRO A 807 13.92 44.16 -14.19
N PHE A 808 12.73 44.77 -14.15
CA PHE A 808 11.56 44.16 -13.52
C PHE A 808 11.14 42.91 -14.29
N THR A 809 10.81 41.87 -13.52
CA THR A 809 10.40 40.54 -13.98
C THR A 809 8.94 40.27 -13.64
N GLN A 810 8.37 39.19 -14.20
CA GLN A 810 7.02 38.77 -13.85
C GLN A 810 6.91 38.38 -12.36
N ASP A 811 7.95 37.78 -11.78
CA ASP A 811 7.99 37.44 -10.35
C ASP A 811 7.89 38.71 -9.47
N ASP A 812 8.47 39.84 -9.91
CA ASP A 812 8.36 41.13 -9.22
C ASP A 812 6.94 41.71 -9.29
N GLU A 813 6.30 41.60 -10.45
CA GLU A 813 4.91 42.00 -10.67
C GLU A 813 3.95 41.18 -9.82
N ASP A 814 4.11 39.86 -9.80
CA ASP A 814 3.24 38.95 -9.05
C ASP A 814 3.33 39.23 -7.54
N LEU A 815 4.56 39.45 -7.04
CA LEU A 815 4.81 39.77 -5.64
C LEU A 815 4.20 41.12 -5.23
N LEU A 816 4.42 42.17 -6.02
CA LEU A 816 3.89 43.50 -5.72
C LEU A 816 2.37 43.57 -5.94
N SER A 817 1.82 42.82 -6.89
CA SER A 817 0.37 42.68 -7.10
C SER A 817 -0.33 42.06 -5.90
N ALA A 818 0.26 40.99 -5.34
CA ALA A 818 -0.28 40.35 -4.14
C ALA A 818 -0.25 41.30 -2.93
N PHE A 819 0.83 42.07 -2.78
CA PHE A 819 0.94 43.10 -1.74
C PHE A 819 -0.09 44.23 -1.94
N ALA A 820 -0.20 44.77 -3.17
CA ALA A 820 -1.11 45.85 -3.51
C ALA A 820 -2.59 45.48 -3.29
N ALA A 821 -2.98 44.23 -3.55
CA ALA A 821 -4.34 43.74 -3.27
C ALA A 821 -4.69 43.86 -1.77
N GLN A 822 -3.77 43.51 -0.87
CA GLN A 822 -3.97 43.65 0.57
C GLN A 822 -3.92 45.11 1.02
N SER A 823 -2.98 45.89 0.45
CA SER A 823 -2.87 47.33 0.70
C SER A 823 -4.15 48.08 0.33
N ALA A 824 -4.78 47.72 -0.80
CA ALA A 824 -6.01 48.35 -1.26
C ALA A 824 -7.16 48.16 -0.24
N VAL A 825 -7.31 46.95 0.30
CA VAL A 825 -8.30 46.65 1.35
C VAL A 825 -8.02 47.43 2.63
N ALA A 826 -6.76 47.52 3.06
CA ALA A 826 -6.38 48.30 4.25
C ALA A 826 -6.66 49.80 4.08
N ILE A 827 -6.34 50.37 2.92
CA ILE A 827 -6.62 51.78 2.58
C ILE A 827 -8.13 52.06 2.64
N GLU A 828 -8.95 51.18 2.06
CA GLU A 828 -10.40 51.34 2.07
C GLU A 828 -10.96 51.27 3.51
N ASN A 829 -10.44 50.36 4.33
CA ASN A 829 -10.85 50.24 5.74
C ASN A 829 -10.49 51.48 6.56
N ALA A 830 -9.26 52.00 6.43
CA ALA A 830 -8.84 53.22 7.11
C ALA A 830 -9.71 54.42 6.69
N ARG A 831 -9.99 54.55 5.38
CA ARG A 831 -10.86 55.59 4.83
C ARG A 831 -12.27 55.53 5.41
N LEU A 832 -12.88 54.34 5.50
CA LEU A 832 -14.21 54.15 6.09
C LEU A 832 -14.23 54.48 7.59
N TYR A 833 -13.16 54.13 8.31
CA TYR A 833 -13.04 54.43 9.74
C TYR A 833 -12.99 55.94 10.00
N THR A 834 -12.15 56.68 9.26
CA THR A 834 -12.06 58.15 9.38
C THR A 834 -13.41 58.84 9.14
N LEU A 835 -14.18 58.38 8.13
CA LEU A 835 -15.52 58.91 7.85
C LEU A 835 -16.52 58.66 9.01
N THR A 836 -16.44 57.48 9.63
CA THR A 836 -17.34 57.10 10.72
C THR A 836 -17.05 57.89 12.00
N ASP A 837 -15.77 58.08 12.33
CA ASP A 837 -15.34 58.83 13.52
C ASP A 837 -15.73 60.31 13.43
N GLN A 838 -15.56 60.93 12.26
CA GLN A 838 -15.98 62.32 12.01
C GLN A 838 -17.50 62.49 12.17
N ALA A 839 -18.30 61.56 11.64
CA ALA A 839 -19.76 61.60 11.78
C ALA A 839 -20.21 61.41 13.24
N LEU A 840 -19.52 60.53 13.99
CA LEU A 840 -19.80 60.30 15.40
C LEU A 840 -19.46 61.52 16.25
N ALA A 841 -18.30 62.15 16.02
CA ALA A 841 -17.87 63.34 16.74
C ALA A 841 -18.87 64.50 16.60
N ALA A 842 -19.34 64.78 15.38
CA ALA A 842 -20.37 65.79 15.12
C ALA A 842 -21.68 65.50 15.88
N ARG A 843 -22.08 64.22 15.96
CA ARG A 843 -23.31 63.82 16.65
C ARG A 843 -23.20 63.92 18.18
N VAL A 844 -22.02 63.62 18.75
CA VAL A 844 -21.76 63.76 20.19
C VAL A 844 -21.82 65.23 20.61
N GLU A 845 -21.25 66.13 19.80
CA GLU A 845 -21.31 67.57 20.04
C GLU A 845 -22.75 68.08 20.08
N GLU A 846 -23.58 67.70 19.09
CA GLU A 846 -24.99 68.06 19.02
C GLU A 846 -25.78 67.64 20.27
N LEU A 847 -25.58 66.39 20.73
CA LEU A 847 -26.26 65.86 21.92
C LEU A 847 -25.83 66.59 23.20
N SER A 848 -24.55 66.95 23.32
CA SER A 848 -24.01 67.63 24.51
C SER A 848 -24.65 69.01 24.72
N VAL A 849 -24.92 69.75 23.63
CA VAL A 849 -25.58 71.05 23.67
C VAL A 849 -27.02 70.90 24.17
N MET A 850 -27.78 69.94 23.64
CA MET A 850 -29.16 69.71 24.07
C MET A 850 -29.26 69.31 25.55
N GLN A 851 -28.40 68.40 26.02
CA GLN A 851 -28.36 67.99 27.43
C GLN A 851 -28.09 69.15 28.39
N ARG A 852 -27.22 70.08 27.98
CA ARG A 852 -26.94 71.29 28.78
C ARG A 852 -28.19 72.16 28.90
N ILE A 853 -28.91 72.36 27.79
CA ILE A 853 -30.15 73.14 27.78
C ILE A 853 -31.21 72.49 28.67
N ASP A 854 -31.38 71.18 28.58
CA ASP A 854 -32.33 70.44 29.42
C ASP A 854 -32.06 70.57 30.90
N ARG A 855 -30.78 70.56 31.29
CA ARG A 855 -30.40 70.77 32.68
C ARG A 855 -30.74 72.18 33.14
N GLU A 856 -30.45 73.19 32.33
CA GLU A 856 -30.76 74.58 32.67
C GLU A 856 -32.28 74.82 32.77
N LEU A 857 -33.07 74.27 31.84
CA LEU A 857 -34.53 74.39 31.85
C LEU A 857 -35.17 73.64 33.03
N ASN A 858 -34.80 72.39 33.29
CA ASN A 858 -35.42 71.60 34.36
C ASN A 858 -35.08 72.08 35.78
N THR A 859 -34.00 72.86 35.96
CA THR A 859 -33.70 73.47 37.27
C THR A 859 -34.56 74.70 37.56
N SER A 860 -35.27 75.24 36.57
CA SER A 860 -36.12 76.42 36.73
C SER A 860 -37.56 76.02 37.04
N LEU A 861 -38.02 76.28 38.26
CA LEU A 861 -39.44 76.16 38.66
C LEU A 861 -40.24 77.45 38.45
N ASP A 862 -39.62 78.48 37.85
CA ASP A 862 -40.25 79.75 37.50
C ASP A 862 -40.52 79.81 36.00
N THR A 863 -41.80 80.01 35.65
CA THR A 863 -42.27 80.09 34.26
C THR A 863 -41.55 81.20 33.48
N SER A 864 -41.38 82.38 34.08
CA SER A 864 -40.74 83.52 33.42
C SER A 864 -39.26 83.26 33.14
N ARG A 865 -38.61 82.55 34.06
CA ARG A 865 -37.20 82.17 33.92
C ARG A 865 -37.02 81.07 32.87
N ALA A 866 -37.88 80.06 32.81
CA ALA A 866 -37.84 79.02 31.78
C ALA A 866 -38.04 79.60 30.37
N MET A 867 -38.98 80.54 30.21
CA MET A 867 -39.20 81.26 28.95
C MET A 867 -37.96 82.07 28.52
N ARG A 868 -37.32 82.78 29.45
CA ARG A 868 -36.11 83.57 29.14
C ARG A 868 -34.93 82.69 28.72
N ILE A 869 -34.69 81.56 29.43
CA ILE A 869 -33.64 80.61 29.06
C ILE A 869 -33.89 80.04 27.66
N THR A 870 -35.13 79.64 27.38
CA THR A 870 -35.53 79.14 26.06
C THR A 870 -35.27 80.17 24.96
N LEU A 871 -35.66 81.42 25.18
CA LEU A 871 -35.45 82.51 24.24
C LEU A 871 -33.96 82.79 23.99
N GLU A 872 -33.16 82.80 25.05
CA GLU A 872 -31.70 83.04 24.97
C GLU A 872 -30.99 81.97 24.13
N TRP A 873 -31.29 80.69 24.37
CA TRP A 873 -30.74 79.57 23.60
C TRP A 873 -31.22 79.58 22.15
N ALA A 874 -32.50 79.88 21.93
CA ALA A 874 -33.08 79.98 20.60
C ALA A 874 -32.42 81.11 19.78
N MET A 875 -32.21 82.29 20.37
CA MET A 875 -31.52 83.40 19.73
C MET A 875 -30.04 83.09 19.46
N ARG A 876 -29.33 82.44 20.38
CA ARG A 876 -27.92 82.06 20.19
C ARG A 876 -27.72 81.10 19.02
N GLN A 877 -28.54 80.05 18.93
CA GLN A 877 -28.39 79.04 17.89
C GLN A 877 -28.86 79.54 16.51
N SER A 878 -29.95 80.31 16.47
CA SER A 878 -30.48 80.88 15.22
C SER A 878 -29.74 82.13 14.74
N ARG A 879 -28.96 82.77 15.62
CA ARG A 879 -28.37 84.11 15.42
C ARG A 879 -29.42 85.19 15.11
N ALA A 880 -30.64 85.01 15.61
CA ALA A 880 -31.70 86.02 15.50
C ALA A 880 -31.34 87.31 16.25
N GLN A 881 -31.77 88.44 15.73
CA GLN A 881 -31.48 89.77 16.29
C GLN A 881 -32.46 90.16 17.38
N ALA A 882 -33.74 89.80 17.19
CA ALA A 882 -34.77 89.97 18.17
C ALA A 882 -35.62 88.70 18.27
N GLY A 883 -36.22 88.49 19.43
CA GLY A 883 -37.10 87.36 19.64
C GLY A 883 -37.96 87.52 20.87
N LEU A 884 -39.11 86.85 20.87
CA LEU A 884 -40.02 86.82 22.00
C LEU A 884 -40.63 85.45 22.17
N ILE A 885 -41.04 85.15 23.40
CA ILE A 885 -41.91 84.03 23.72
C ILE A 885 -43.18 84.58 24.34
N GLY A 886 -44.32 84.12 23.85
CA GLY A 886 -45.63 84.44 24.42
C GLY A 886 -46.51 83.22 24.61
N ILE A 887 -47.47 83.34 25.52
CA ILE A 887 -48.55 82.37 25.74
C ILE A 887 -49.81 82.90 25.08
N VAL A 888 -50.57 82.01 24.44
CA VAL A 888 -51.83 82.39 23.80
C VAL A 888 -52.92 82.55 24.85
N GLN A 889 -53.56 83.73 24.89
CA GLN A 889 -54.73 84.02 25.71
C GLN A 889 -55.81 84.63 24.81
N ASP A 890 -56.91 83.90 24.63
CA ASP A 890 -57.97 84.21 23.68
C ASP A 890 -57.43 84.40 22.25
N GLU A 891 -57.50 85.62 21.71
CA GLU A 891 -57.05 86.02 20.36
C GLU A 891 -55.74 86.85 20.39
N HIS A 892 -55.08 86.89 21.55
CA HIS A 892 -53.85 87.66 21.76
C HIS A 892 -52.72 86.76 22.28
N LEU A 893 -51.50 87.04 21.83
CA LEU A 893 -50.27 86.47 22.35
C LEU A 893 -49.77 87.37 23.47
N LYS A 894 -49.85 86.89 24.71
CA LYS A 894 -49.28 87.58 25.86
C LYS A 894 -47.79 87.34 25.92
N VAL A 895 -47.00 88.39 25.73
CA VAL A 895 -45.53 88.32 25.76
C VAL A 895 -45.07 88.01 27.19
N MET A 896 -44.35 86.90 27.34
CA MET A 896 -43.82 86.43 28.63
C MET A 896 -42.33 86.76 28.78
N ALA A 897 -41.59 86.70 27.68
CA ALA A 897 -40.20 87.12 27.59
C ALA A 897 -39.94 87.72 26.21
N SER A 898 -39.10 88.75 26.14
CA SER A 898 -38.67 89.35 24.89
C SER A 898 -37.22 89.83 25.02
N GLN A 899 -36.50 89.85 23.90
CA GLN A 899 -35.11 90.29 23.82
C GLN A 899 -34.84 90.85 22.43
N GLY A 900 -34.05 91.93 22.33
CA GLY A 900 -33.67 92.55 21.06
C GLY A 900 -34.69 93.53 20.47
N TYR A 901 -35.86 93.70 21.09
CA TYR A 901 -36.80 94.79 20.80
C TYR A 901 -36.48 96.01 21.70
N SER A 902 -36.54 97.23 21.16
CA SER A 902 -36.25 98.46 21.91
C SER A 902 -37.55 99.17 22.31
N ASP A 903 -38.17 99.87 21.37
CA ASP A 903 -39.41 100.64 21.60
C ASP A 903 -40.61 99.99 20.88
N GLU A 904 -40.36 98.96 20.05
CA GLU A 904 -41.33 98.32 19.18
C GLU A 904 -42.48 97.63 19.94
N LEU A 905 -42.23 97.20 21.18
CA LEU A 905 -43.23 96.55 22.03
C LEU A 905 -44.05 97.54 22.88
N GLU A 906 -43.63 98.80 23.01
CA GLU A 906 -44.36 99.82 23.79
C GLU A 906 -45.70 100.21 23.15
N ALA A 907 -45.83 100.02 21.84
CA ALA A 907 -47.06 100.24 21.10
C ALA A 907 -48.22 99.29 21.50
N HIS A 908 -47.94 98.25 22.31
CA HIS A 908 -48.90 97.25 22.73
C HIS A 908 -49.06 97.25 24.26
N PRO A 909 -50.03 98.02 24.82
CA PRO A 909 -50.23 98.11 26.25
C PRO A 909 -50.54 96.73 26.86
N ASN A 910 -49.92 96.43 28.00
CA ASN A 910 -49.97 95.13 28.70
C ASN A 910 -49.30 93.94 27.97
N GLY A 911 -48.54 94.17 26.88
CA GLY A 911 -47.79 93.12 26.20
C GLY A 911 -48.67 92.08 25.50
N LEU A 912 -49.89 92.46 25.09
CA LEU A 912 -50.82 91.62 24.33
C LEU A 912 -50.68 91.92 22.84
N LEU A 913 -50.20 90.95 22.08
CA LEU A 913 -50.00 91.04 20.63
C LEU A 913 -51.14 90.36 19.87
N PRO A 914 -51.79 91.00 18.88
CA PRO A 914 -52.89 90.40 18.13
C PRO A 914 -52.41 89.25 17.21
N VAL A 915 -52.87 88.02 17.46
CA VAL A 915 -52.46 86.80 16.73
C VAL A 915 -52.81 86.89 15.23
N LYS A 916 -54.03 87.39 14.92
CA LYS A 916 -54.52 87.56 13.55
C LYS A 916 -53.69 88.55 12.74
N ALA A 917 -53.39 89.72 13.32
CA ALA A 917 -52.67 90.78 12.63
C ALA A 917 -51.21 90.42 12.34
N LEU A 918 -50.59 89.64 13.24
CA LEU A 918 -49.22 89.12 13.08
C LEU A 918 -49.14 87.85 12.20
N GLY A 919 -50.27 87.31 11.74
CA GLY A 919 -50.30 86.11 10.90
C GLY A 919 -49.73 84.88 11.60
N LEU A 920 -49.99 84.75 12.90
CA LEU A 920 -49.49 83.66 13.76
C LEU A 920 -50.46 82.45 13.83
N GLU A 921 -51.65 82.56 13.22
CA GLU A 921 -52.70 81.53 13.24
C GLU A 921 -52.23 80.19 12.68
N GLU A 922 -51.43 80.22 11.62
CA GLU A 922 -50.89 79.04 10.92
C GLU A 922 -50.05 78.17 11.87
N ALA A 923 -49.16 78.78 12.67
CA ALA A 923 -48.35 78.05 13.65
C ALA A 923 -49.19 77.47 14.79
N LEU A 924 -50.31 78.12 15.12
CA LEU A 924 -51.21 77.66 16.18
C LEU A 924 -52.12 76.52 15.72
N GLN A 925 -52.58 76.55 14.47
CA GLN A 925 -53.43 75.53 13.87
C GLN A 925 -52.65 74.27 13.49
N GLU A 926 -51.49 74.44 12.84
CA GLU A 926 -50.69 73.31 12.36
C GLU A 926 -49.78 72.71 13.44
N ALA A 927 -49.53 73.46 14.52
CA ALA A 927 -48.57 73.08 15.58
C ALA A 927 -47.20 72.64 15.01
N ALA A 928 -46.79 73.26 13.91
CA ALA A 928 -45.52 73.02 13.23
C ALA A 928 -44.68 74.31 13.18
N PRO A 929 -43.34 74.21 13.29
CA PRO A 929 -42.47 75.34 13.07
C PRO A 929 -42.49 75.71 11.59
N PHE A 930 -42.55 77.00 11.29
CA PHE A 930 -42.39 77.47 9.92
C PHE A 930 -41.50 78.70 9.86
N TYR A 931 -40.86 78.86 8.72
CA TYR A 931 -40.03 80.00 8.39
C TYR A 931 -40.75 80.86 7.35
N ARG A 932 -40.80 82.16 7.59
CA ARG A 932 -41.45 83.13 6.70
C ARG A 932 -40.49 84.25 6.38
N ARG A 933 -40.38 84.59 5.09
CA ARG A 933 -39.72 85.81 4.64
C ARG A 933 -40.71 86.97 4.68
N LEU A 934 -40.26 88.13 5.15
CA LEU A 934 -41.07 89.35 5.16
C LEU A 934 -40.76 90.17 3.90
N ASP A 935 -41.80 90.60 3.20
CA ASP A 935 -41.65 91.48 2.03
C ASP A 935 -41.32 92.90 2.52
N GLY A 936 -40.37 93.55 1.86
CA GLY A 936 -39.65 94.75 2.35
C GLY A 936 -40.46 96.05 2.53
N THR A 937 -41.78 96.02 2.66
CA THR A 937 -42.59 97.21 2.96
C THR A 937 -42.51 97.55 4.46
N PRO A 938 -42.14 98.79 4.86
CA PRO A 938 -42.05 99.20 6.26
C PRO A 938 -43.37 99.18 7.04
N GLU A 939 -44.50 99.10 6.35
CA GLU A 939 -45.87 99.14 6.92
C GLU A 939 -46.51 97.75 7.08
N ASP A 940 -45.75 96.64 6.91
CA ASP A 940 -46.31 95.30 7.15
C ASP A 940 -46.67 95.12 8.64
N PRO A 941 -47.97 94.97 8.99
CA PRO A 941 -48.39 94.83 10.39
C PRO A 941 -47.88 93.54 11.05
N ARG A 942 -47.28 92.62 10.29
CA ARG A 942 -46.71 91.35 10.77
C ARG A 942 -45.29 91.48 11.31
N ARG A 943 -44.61 92.58 10.99
CA ARG A 943 -43.22 92.85 11.39
C ARG A 943 -43.20 93.52 12.77
N LEU A 944 -42.49 92.95 13.73
CA LEU A 944 -42.30 93.60 15.04
C LEU A 944 -41.01 94.41 15.07
N LEU A 945 -39.89 93.83 14.67
CA LEU A 945 -38.60 94.51 14.51
C LEU A 945 -38.56 95.25 13.17
N LYS A 946 -38.41 96.58 13.20
CA LYS A 946 -38.48 97.46 12.02
C LYS A 946 -37.62 97.03 10.82
N GLN A 947 -36.49 96.35 11.07
CA GLN A 947 -35.52 95.91 10.06
C GLN A 947 -35.61 94.40 9.72
N ALA A 948 -36.57 93.66 10.26
CA ALA A 948 -36.65 92.22 10.02
C ALA A 948 -36.99 91.89 8.55
N ALA A 949 -36.14 91.05 7.95
CA ALA A 949 -36.33 90.47 6.63
C ALA A 949 -36.89 89.04 6.70
N SER A 950 -36.76 88.37 7.86
CA SER A 950 -37.27 87.02 8.07
C SER A 950 -37.74 86.77 9.50
N GLN A 951 -38.66 85.81 9.62
CA GLN A 951 -39.22 85.35 10.88
C GLN A 951 -39.19 83.82 10.95
N ALA A 952 -38.79 83.27 12.10
CA ALA A 952 -39.01 81.88 12.45
C ALA A 952 -40.05 81.82 13.57
N ILE A 953 -41.15 81.11 13.31
CA ILE A 953 -42.22 80.92 14.28
C ILE A 953 -42.24 79.47 14.68
N VAL A 954 -42.03 79.23 15.98
CA VAL A 954 -41.92 77.89 16.54
C VAL A 954 -42.96 77.74 17.65
N PRO A 955 -43.93 76.82 17.50
CA PRO A 955 -44.96 76.62 18.51
C PRO A 955 -44.39 75.89 19.74
N ILE A 956 -44.82 76.33 20.92
CA ILE A 956 -44.60 75.65 22.21
C ILE A 956 -45.81 74.74 22.44
N ARG A 957 -45.59 73.43 22.43
CA ARG A 957 -46.66 72.43 22.34
C ARG A 957 -46.89 71.70 23.65
N ARG A 958 -48.16 71.51 24.00
CA ARG A 958 -48.59 70.64 25.09
C ARG A 958 -49.68 69.71 24.57
N GLU A 959 -49.47 68.40 24.70
CA GLU A 959 -50.44 67.36 24.26
C GLU A 959 -50.90 67.52 22.79
N GLY A 960 -50.01 68.02 21.93
CA GLY A 960 -50.28 68.23 20.50
C GLY A 960 -50.90 69.59 20.15
N ALA A 961 -51.30 70.40 21.13
CA ALA A 961 -51.81 71.76 20.92
C ALA A 961 -50.73 72.82 21.19
N ALA A 962 -50.69 73.89 20.39
CA ALA A 962 -49.79 75.03 20.61
C ALA A 962 -50.35 75.93 21.73
N ILE A 963 -49.67 75.98 22.88
CA ILE A 963 -50.05 76.81 24.04
C ILE A 963 -49.32 78.16 24.06
N GLY A 964 -48.26 78.29 23.26
CA GLY A 964 -47.47 79.50 23.13
C GLY A 964 -46.66 79.49 21.84
N LEU A 965 -46.00 80.61 21.56
CA LEU A 965 -45.18 80.79 20.36
C LEU A 965 -43.84 81.41 20.74
N LEU A 966 -42.77 80.86 20.17
CA LEU A 966 -41.46 81.46 20.08
C LEU A 966 -41.33 82.11 18.69
N LEU A 967 -41.19 83.43 18.68
CA LEU A 967 -41.00 84.22 17.48
C LEU A 967 -39.57 84.77 17.46
N LEU A 968 -38.84 84.51 16.39
CA LEU A 968 -37.48 85.00 16.17
C LEU A 968 -37.42 85.79 14.88
N GLU A 969 -36.80 86.97 14.92
CA GLU A 969 -36.68 87.87 13.78
C GLU A 969 -35.21 88.19 13.45
N SER A 970 -34.91 88.29 12.15
CA SER A 970 -33.58 88.61 11.64
C SER A 970 -33.65 89.51 10.40
N ASP A 971 -32.66 90.38 10.22
CA ASP A 971 -32.45 91.18 9.00
C ASP A 971 -31.89 90.38 7.82
N ALA A 972 -31.42 89.15 8.07
CA ALA A 972 -30.94 88.25 7.03
C ALA A 972 -32.12 87.65 6.24
N ALA A 973 -32.10 87.82 4.92
CA ALA A 973 -33.17 87.36 4.03
C ALA A 973 -33.07 85.87 3.61
N GLY A 974 -32.08 85.13 4.12
CA GLY A 974 -31.79 83.74 3.76
C GLY A 974 -32.55 82.73 4.64
N PRO A 975 -32.99 81.58 4.08
CA PRO A 975 -33.70 80.55 4.85
C PRO A 975 -32.82 79.99 5.98
N LEU A 976 -33.45 79.72 7.13
CA LEU A 976 -32.79 78.94 8.18
C LEU A 976 -32.49 77.53 7.69
N SER A 977 -31.34 76.98 8.08
CA SER A 977 -31.01 75.58 7.75
C SER A 977 -32.04 74.63 8.38
N GLU A 978 -32.33 73.51 7.71
CA GLU A 978 -33.21 72.47 8.26
C GLU A 978 -32.71 71.97 9.63
N GLU A 979 -31.40 71.94 9.83
CA GLU A 979 -30.77 71.58 11.10
C GLU A 979 -31.12 72.58 12.21
N THR A 980 -31.05 73.89 11.92
CA THR A 980 -31.41 74.94 12.88
C THR A 980 -32.90 74.95 13.20
N LEU A 981 -33.78 74.82 12.20
CA LEU A 981 -35.22 74.72 12.43
C LEU A 981 -35.57 73.47 13.24
N GLY A 982 -34.94 72.33 12.94
CA GLY A 982 -35.08 71.11 13.69
C GLY A 982 -34.61 71.25 15.14
N PHE A 983 -33.49 71.95 15.38
CA PHE A 983 -33.03 72.27 16.73
C PHE A 983 -34.03 73.13 17.49
N LEU A 984 -34.54 74.21 16.88
CA LEU A 984 -35.49 75.12 17.53
C LEU A 984 -36.80 74.41 17.90
N ALA A 985 -37.27 73.49 17.05
CA ALA A 985 -38.42 72.65 17.33
C ALA A 985 -38.19 71.76 18.56
N ARG A 986 -37.04 71.07 18.63
CA ARG A 986 -36.66 70.24 19.79
C ARG A 986 -36.54 71.09 21.06
N LEU A 987 -35.90 72.26 20.97
CA LEU A 987 -35.78 73.21 22.07
C LEU A 987 -37.16 73.64 22.59
N SER A 988 -38.09 73.93 21.69
CA SER A 988 -39.47 74.31 22.03
C SER A 988 -40.22 73.17 22.74
N ASP A 989 -40.07 71.93 22.27
CA ASP A 989 -40.68 70.76 22.92
C ASP A 989 -40.16 70.55 24.35
N HIS A 990 -38.85 70.70 24.55
CA HIS A 990 -38.24 70.58 25.87
C HIS A 990 -38.61 71.75 26.80
N ALA A 991 -38.68 72.97 26.25
CA ALA A 991 -39.15 74.15 26.95
C ALA A 991 -40.61 73.99 27.41
N ALA A 992 -41.48 73.43 26.57
CA ALA A 992 -42.89 73.23 26.88
C ALA A 992 -43.09 72.39 28.15
N ILE A 993 -42.26 71.35 28.34
CA ILE A 993 -42.27 70.51 29.54
C ILE A 993 -41.88 71.33 30.77
N ALA A 994 -40.79 72.09 30.70
CA ALA A 994 -40.31 72.92 31.81
C ALA A 994 -41.31 74.03 32.19
N ILE A 995 -41.91 74.67 31.19
CA ILE A 995 -42.95 75.69 31.34
C ILE A 995 -44.19 75.09 32.02
N ALA A 996 -44.66 73.94 31.55
CA ALA A 996 -45.82 73.27 32.13
C ALA A 996 -45.56 72.86 33.59
N ASN A 997 -44.37 72.35 33.90
CA ASN A 997 -43.99 72.00 35.26
C ASN A 997 -43.96 73.24 36.18
N ALA A 998 -43.43 74.36 35.70
CA ALA A 998 -43.40 75.60 36.46
C ALA A 998 -44.80 76.18 36.72
N GLN A 999 -45.71 76.10 35.74
CA GLN A 999 -47.11 76.52 35.90
C GLN A 999 -47.84 75.66 36.93
N LEU A 1000 -47.72 74.33 36.83
CA LEU A 1000 -48.32 73.39 37.78
C LEU A 1000 -47.81 73.64 39.21
N TYR A 1001 -46.52 73.94 39.37
CA TYR A 1001 -45.95 74.25 40.68
C TYR A 1001 -46.55 75.52 41.29
N GLU A 1002 -46.75 76.57 40.50
CA GLU A 1002 -47.35 77.82 40.99
C GLU A 1002 -48.84 77.64 41.31
N GLU A 1003 -49.59 76.88 40.52
CA GLU A 1003 -50.99 76.53 40.82
C GLU A 1003 -51.13 75.77 42.15
N VAL A 1004 -50.27 74.77 42.38
CA VAL A 1004 -50.25 74.01 43.63
C VAL A 1004 -49.90 74.92 44.81
N LYS A 1005 -48.96 75.84 44.64
CA LYS A 1005 -48.55 76.80 45.66
C LYS A 1005 -49.67 77.79 46.00
N GLU A 1006 -50.35 78.34 45.00
CA GLU A 1006 -51.52 79.22 45.20
C GLU A 1006 -52.68 78.48 45.86
N ALA A 1007 -52.97 77.24 45.46
CA ALA A 1007 -53.98 76.41 46.10
C ALA A 1007 -53.66 76.15 47.58
N ASN A 1008 -52.38 75.90 47.91
CA ASN A 1008 -51.95 75.72 49.29
C ASN A 1008 -52.08 77.01 50.11
N LEU A 1009 -51.68 78.16 49.55
CA LEU A 1009 -51.86 79.47 50.19
C LEU A 1009 -53.34 79.80 50.42
N ALA A 1010 -54.21 79.53 49.44
CA ALA A 1010 -55.65 79.71 49.57
C ALA A 1010 -56.24 78.81 50.67
N LYS A 1011 -55.81 77.54 50.74
CA LYS A 1011 -56.18 76.61 51.82
C LYS A 1011 -55.76 77.15 53.18
N SER A 1012 -54.51 77.57 53.35
CA SER A 1012 -54.02 78.14 54.62
C SER A 1012 -54.76 79.41 55.02
N ARG A 1013 -55.05 80.31 54.06
CA ARG A 1013 -55.85 81.53 54.31
C ARG A 1013 -57.27 81.19 54.75
N PHE A 1014 -57.93 80.22 54.10
CA PHE A 1014 -59.28 79.79 54.46
C PHE A 1014 -59.33 79.20 55.87
N VAL A 1015 -58.39 78.32 56.21
CA VAL A 1015 -58.27 77.74 57.57
C VAL A 1015 -58.09 78.83 58.62
N SER A 1016 -57.17 79.77 58.39
CA SER A 1016 -56.92 80.90 59.29
C SER A 1016 -58.16 81.79 59.48
N PHE A 1017 -58.88 82.10 58.40
CA PHE A 1017 -60.11 82.88 58.43
C PHE A 1017 -61.22 82.18 59.23
N VAL A 1018 -61.49 80.90 58.95
CA VAL A 1018 -62.52 80.11 59.65
C VAL A 1018 -62.22 80.01 61.14
N ALA A 1019 -60.95 79.79 61.51
CA ALA A 1019 -60.53 79.72 62.90
C ALA A 1019 -60.78 81.05 63.65
N HIS A 1020 -60.47 82.18 63.01
CA HIS A 1020 -60.70 83.52 63.58
C HIS A 1020 -62.19 83.82 63.78
N GLU A 1021 -63.02 83.55 62.76
CA GLU A 1021 -64.47 83.81 62.81
C GLU A 1021 -65.20 82.93 63.84
N LEU A 1022 -64.73 81.70 64.09
CA LEU A 1022 -65.29 80.83 65.13
C LEU A 1022 -64.84 81.24 66.55
N LYS A 1023 -63.61 81.74 66.70
CA LYS A 1023 -63.04 82.11 68.01
C LYS A 1023 -63.77 83.28 68.68
N ASN A 1024 -64.19 84.28 67.89
CA ASN A 1024 -64.86 85.48 68.39
C ASN A 1024 -66.19 85.20 69.13
N PRO A 1025 -67.20 84.53 68.53
CA PRO A 1025 -68.44 84.21 69.23
C PRO A 1025 -68.20 83.28 70.42
N MET A 1026 -67.22 82.38 70.34
CA MET A 1026 -66.88 81.48 71.44
C MET A 1026 -66.26 82.20 72.64
N ALA A 1027 -65.39 83.20 72.41
CA ALA A 1027 -64.87 84.05 73.48
C ALA A 1027 -65.99 84.83 74.16
N SER A 1028 -66.95 85.36 73.39
CA SER A 1028 -68.13 86.04 73.93
C SER A 1028 -69.03 85.10 74.72
N ILE A 1029 -69.36 83.91 74.19
CA ILE A 1029 -70.17 82.92 74.90
C ILE A 1029 -69.48 82.55 76.21
N LYS A 1030 -68.19 82.23 76.19
CA LYS A 1030 -67.42 81.92 77.41
C LYS A 1030 -67.47 83.07 78.43
N GLY A 1031 -67.20 84.30 77.99
CA GLY A 1031 -67.21 85.48 78.85
C GLY A 1031 -68.57 85.74 79.51
N TYR A 1032 -69.66 85.71 78.75
CA TYR A 1032 -71.01 85.86 79.31
C TYR A 1032 -71.38 84.70 80.24
N THR A 1033 -70.99 83.47 79.90
CA THR A 1033 -71.24 82.28 80.72
C THR A 1033 -70.55 82.39 82.09
N GLU A 1034 -69.31 82.92 82.12
CA GLU A 1034 -68.56 83.20 83.36
C GLU A 1034 -69.19 84.33 84.18
N LEU A 1035 -69.64 85.40 83.51
CA LEU A 1035 -70.26 86.57 84.15
C LEU A 1035 -71.59 86.22 84.84
N VAL A 1036 -72.38 85.35 84.22
CA VAL A 1036 -73.59 84.81 84.84
C VAL A 1036 -73.22 83.84 85.96
N SER A 1037 -72.31 82.88 85.72
CA SER A 1037 -71.93 81.87 86.71
C SER A 1037 -71.30 82.45 87.99
N SER A 1038 -70.66 83.62 87.91
CA SER A 1038 -70.04 84.31 89.05
C SER A 1038 -71.03 85.09 89.91
N GLY A 1039 -72.33 85.11 89.54
CA GLY A 1039 -73.38 85.82 90.27
C GLY A 1039 -73.40 87.33 90.03
N MET A 1040 -72.51 87.87 89.19
CA MET A 1040 -72.46 89.31 88.89
C MET A 1040 -73.67 89.81 88.10
N ALA A 1041 -74.36 88.92 87.36
CA ALA A 1041 -75.58 89.24 86.63
C ALA A 1041 -76.88 88.89 87.40
N GLY A 1042 -76.77 88.49 88.67
CA GLY A 1042 -77.90 88.08 89.53
C GLY A 1042 -77.68 86.74 90.23
N PRO A 1043 -78.47 86.37 91.26
CA PRO A 1043 -78.35 85.09 91.94
C PRO A 1043 -78.74 83.93 91.02
N VAL A 1044 -77.83 82.97 90.87
CA VAL A 1044 -77.98 81.80 90.00
C VAL A 1044 -78.30 80.59 90.87
N ASN A 1045 -79.31 79.80 90.48
CA ASN A 1045 -79.62 78.55 91.19
C ASN A 1045 -78.68 77.42 90.75
N GLU A 1046 -78.64 76.32 91.52
CA GLU A 1046 -77.74 75.18 91.22
C GLU A 1046 -77.94 74.61 89.80
N MET A 1047 -79.18 74.57 89.32
CA MET A 1047 -79.52 74.03 88.00
C MET A 1047 -78.95 74.90 86.86
N GLN A 1048 -79.07 76.22 86.98
CA GLN A 1048 -78.50 77.17 86.03
C GLN A 1048 -76.97 77.10 86.03
N SER A 1049 -76.34 76.92 87.20
CA SER A 1049 -74.89 76.73 87.30
C SER A 1049 -74.43 75.49 86.52
N SER A 1050 -75.17 74.39 86.60
CA SER A 1050 -74.89 73.17 85.83
C SER A 1050 -74.99 73.38 84.30
N PHE A 1051 -76.01 74.11 83.84
CA PHE A 1051 -76.14 74.43 82.41
C PHE A 1051 -75.00 75.32 81.91
N LEU A 1052 -74.61 76.33 82.68
CA LEU A 1052 -73.49 77.21 82.35
C LEU A 1052 -72.16 76.43 82.31
N ALA A 1053 -71.94 75.51 83.25
CA ALA A 1053 -70.77 74.63 83.23
C ALA A 1053 -70.71 73.76 81.96
N THR A 1054 -71.86 73.26 81.49
CA THR A 1054 -71.95 72.46 80.26
C THR A 1054 -71.66 73.30 79.01
N VAL A 1055 -72.25 74.50 78.91
CA VAL A 1055 -71.97 75.44 77.81
C VAL A 1055 -70.48 75.78 77.76
N ARG A 1056 -69.87 76.10 78.92
CA ARG A 1056 -68.43 76.39 79.01
C ARG A 1056 -67.58 75.22 78.52
N SER A 1057 -67.87 74.00 79.00
CA SER A 1057 -67.12 72.80 78.60
C SER A 1057 -67.17 72.57 77.08
N ASN A 1058 -68.33 72.76 76.46
CA ASN A 1058 -68.48 72.64 75.02
C ASN A 1058 -67.71 73.72 74.25
N VAL A 1059 -67.73 74.97 74.73
CA VAL A 1059 -66.95 76.05 74.13
C VAL A 1059 -65.44 75.80 74.25
N ASP A 1060 -64.94 75.33 75.40
CA ASP A 1060 -63.52 74.98 75.56
C ASP A 1060 -63.10 73.79 74.67
N ARG A 1061 -64.02 72.85 74.41
CA ARG A 1061 -63.77 71.74 73.48
C ARG A 1061 -63.72 72.22 72.03
N MET A 1062 -64.64 73.10 71.63
CA MET A 1062 -64.60 73.74 70.31
C MET A 1062 -63.33 74.58 70.14
N ALA A 1063 -62.86 75.25 71.20
CA ALA A 1063 -61.69 76.12 71.11
C ALA A 1063 -60.41 75.34 70.83
N ARG A 1064 -60.30 74.14 71.42
CA ARG A 1064 -59.22 73.20 71.13
C ARG A 1064 -59.29 72.66 69.69
N MET A 1065 -60.46 72.23 69.22
CA MET A 1065 -60.59 71.75 67.84
C MET A 1065 -60.26 72.82 66.80
N VAL A 1066 -60.59 74.09 67.07
CA VAL A 1066 -60.25 75.21 66.17
C VAL A 1066 -58.74 75.52 66.21
N ALA A 1067 -58.09 75.38 67.38
CA ALA A 1067 -56.64 75.52 67.48
C ALA A 1067 -55.91 74.40 66.70
N ASP A 1068 -56.34 73.15 66.86
CA ASP A 1068 -55.77 71.99 66.16
C ASP A 1068 -55.99 72.03 64.64
N LEU A 1069 -56.99 72.78 64.16
CA LEU A 1069 -57.24 72.98 62.73
C LEU A 1069 -56.30 74.01 62.09
N GLY A 1070 -55.73 74.91 62.90
CA GLY A 1070 -54.83 75.97 62.45
C GLY A 1070 -53.35 75.60 62.46
N ASP A 1071 -52.96 74.62 63.27
CA ASP A 1071 -51.64 73.97 63.29
C ASP A 1071 -51.56 72.86 62.23
#